data_AF-A0A2D3D2U0-F1
#
_entry.id   AF-A0A2D3D2U0-F1
#
_cell.length_a   1.000
_cell.length_b   1.000
_cell.length_c   1.000
_cell.angle_alpha   90.00
_cell.angle_beta   90.00
_cell.angle_gamma   90.00
#
_symmetry.space_group_name_H-M   'P 1'
#
loop_
_entity.id
_entity.type
_entity.pdbx_description
1 polymer ?
#
loop_
_entity_poly.entity_id
_entity_poly.type
_entity_poly.pdbx_seq_one_letter_code
_entity_poly.pdbx_strand_id
1 'polypeptide(L)'
;MATTQTASAAPLRDSYAQTVGNASFEAARNKYGLTKNMRDGATLHTFMWSFETIKEHMEEIAQAGYTSIQINNVSAVKDNSELGKGNWYLNWYYIYQPINTTIGNYILGSEDEFRQMCNIAHQYGVRVIVDAVANHFTSDWDVIDPSWQNEDYFHPARKINDYNDREDCTQGQLSGLWDLNTQNSEVANRMAEFYKKVVADGADGFRYDAAKHIELTNEVGSSQYWNTILPNGAQYQYGEVLQDKNVREADYANMFGSSSVGGGGITGSNYGQEMRNSMNDRSVASRFFTDLRSGTSADKTVTWIESHDNYCDRQSEKYTADQVRASWAVMNAMGQGMTLFFNRPYASGGQQEWFSEKSKIGDVGADDWKHPGVVASNHFRNAMVGTDMNITNCGGDNCAMVERYKSDGNPSNDGVLVSTTERGGANLSGLSTKLDNGTYKDEVSGSTITVSGGKITSGSVEANTVAAFYNAKVDTTPISSAEAMPNKGSFEDTKDITLRSFNMANVSYATSEGASGSFKDGDIITIGAASAGGKDVTVTVTGTGNNGKSVSHTYTYHKGAQTPVESVTISGDGVNNGRLNMDLNSTTSAQLTATVTPSDATVRNVAWSSSDPSVATVSSSGLVRGKKAGTTTITATAGGVSASITVTVTGEIVTPQGTTVYYPADKFGVDSTYIHYRVGTGAWTTAPGAKMEEACDGYVSFTIDNPDQQPVELTFNNGSGNWDSNGGQNYKGSGEDILVENGKLTEGAAPCAVIPVVPVTSVAINSNDFFSIQEGASKKLAATVLPANATNPTVTWTSSDTAVATVSSDGTVRGVKSGIAKITATADGKSASVTVTVPQGGDPVVPVESVSVSGIGVSGGATSINVGAGLNLNATVLPSNATDHAVSWSTSDASVATVSSTGAVRGVKAGIATITATAGGKSASVQVTIKDNGSVILPESITITGDGISGAELSLVQNKSVQLSVKANPSNATLGAVSWSSSDTAVATIDGNGKLTAKSEGITAVTATASGKSAALLVTVSKNGGSSDRFSDVPAGVAFHDEIEWLAAQGITNGYSDGRFGYGDHLSRQDMAIFLYRLAKVHGVAGAASFTPSDADYARFSDVNRGSYGAKEILWLAKNGISQGSNGRFKGNDKLTRQDMAVFLYRYAKLAGVAGAASFAPSAADYRRFSDVKQGTFGAKEILWCANAGITLGNSDSSFGYGSKLTRSAMAAFLYRLNKLV
;
A
#
# COMPACT_ATOMS: atom_id res chain seq x y z
N MET A 1 -53.47 26.48 2.28
CA MET A 1 -52.27 26.71 3.11
C MET A 1 -52.08 25.50 4.02
N ALA A 2 -51.08 24.68 3.71
CA ALA A 2 -50.39 23.79 4.65
C ALA A 2 -49.11 23.36 3.91
N THR A 3 -47.99 23.89 4.37
CA THR A 3 -46.65 23.79 3.79
C THR A 3 -46.03 22.42 4.07
N THR A 4 -45.56 21.77 3.01
CA THR A 4 -44.73 20.57 3.04
C THR A 4 -43.34 20.89 3.59
N GLN A 5 -42.94 20.19 4.66
CA GLN A 5 -41.58 20.20 5.21
C GLN A 5 -40.66 19.38 4.30
N THR A 6 -39.67 20.04 3.71
CA THR A 6 -38.50 19.43 3.08
C THR A 6 -37.53 18.95 4.16
N ALA A 7 -36.98 17.74 4.01
CA ALA A 7 -35.89 17.24 4.85
C ALA A 7 -34.69 18.19 4.77
N SER A 8 -34.26 18.74 5.91
CA SER A 8 -33.09 19.63 5.95
C SER A 8 -31.80 18.80 5.82
N ALA A 9 -30.90 19.23 4.94
CA ALA A 9 -29.50 18.80 4.97
C ALA A 9 -28.93 18.96 6.39
N ALA A 10 -28.10 18.02 6.82
CA ALA A 10 -27.35 18.17 8.06
C ALA A 10 -26.61 19.53 8.03
N PRO A 11 -26.58 20.30 9.13
CA PRO A 11 -25.88 21.58 9.13
C PRO A 11 -24.39 21.36 8.80
N LEU A 12 -23.85 22.22 7.93
CA LEU A 12 -22.42 22.28 7.60
C LEU A 12 -21.60 22.25 8.90
N ARG A 13 -20.63 21.33 9.01
CA ARG A 13 -19.70 21.34 10.14
C ARG A 13 -18.94 22.67 10.12
N ASP A 14 -19.07 23.40 11.21
CA ASP A 14 -18.25 24.58 11.49
C ASP A 14 -17.11 24.14 12.40
N SER A 15 -15.87 24.14 11.89
CA SER A 15 -14.70 23.76 12.69
C SER A 15 -14.56 24.66 13.93
N TYR A 16 -15.05 25.91 13.87
CA TYR A 16 -15.00 26.85 15.00
C TYR A 16 -15.78 26.30 16.19
N ALA A 17 -17.00 25.83 15.98
CA ALA A 17 -17.86 25.28 17.03
C ALA A 17 -17.24 24.08 17.78
N GLN A 18 -16.28 23.38 17.17
CA GLN A 18 -15.60 22.23 17.76
C GLN A 18 -14.29 22.58 18.46
N THR A 19 -13.66 23.70 18.09
CA THR A 19 -12.41 24.14 18.73
C THR A 19 -12.61 25.43 19.52
N VAL A 20 -12.74 26.59 18.88
CA VAL A 20 -12.93 27.86 19.61
C VAL A 20 -14.34 27.95 20.20
N GLY A 21 -14.42 28.08 21.52
CA GLY A 21 -15.70 28.07 22.25
C GLY A 21 -16.18 26.68 22.66
N ASN A 22 -15.50 25.61 22.26
CA ASN A 22 -15.66 24.29 22.85
C ASN A 22 -14.86 24.22 24.17
N ALA A 23 -15.53 23.98 25.30
CA ALA A 23 -14.91 24.05 26.62
C ALA A 23 -13.75 23.05 26.82
N SER A 24 -13.84 21.84 26.25
CA SER A 24 -12.79 20.83 26.37
C SER A 24 -11.55 21.20 25.57
N PHE A 25 -11.74 21.66 24.32
CA PHE A 25 -10.65 22.17 23.49
C PHE A 25 -10.00 23.39 24.14
N GLU A 26 -10.80 24.34 24.63
CA GLU A 26 -10.33 25.54 25.32
C GLU A 26 -9.52 25.19 26.58
N ALA A 27 -9.93 24.19 27.36
CA ALA A 27 -9.16 23.71 28.50
C ALA A 27 -7.83 23.08 28.06
N ALA A 28 -7.84 22.24 27.03
CA ALA A 28 -6.65 21.60 26.49
C ALA A 28 -5.64 22.61 25.93
N ARG A 29 -6.09 23.55 25.08
CA ARG A 29 -5.22 24.59 24.52
C ARG A 29 -4.62 25.46 25.62
N ASN A 30 -5.39 25.82 26.65
CA ASN A 30 -4.89 26.63 27.76
C ASN A 30 -3.88 25.88 28.62
N LYS A 31 -4.03 24.55 28.79
CA LYS A 31 -3.06 23.69 29.49
C LYS A 31 -1.66 23.78 28.87
N TYR A 32 -1.59 23.80 27.53
CA TYR A 32 -0.34 23.86 26.78
C TYR A 32 0.04 25.28 26.33
N GLY A 33 -0.72 26.31 26.73
CA GLY A 33 -0.40 27.70 26.37
C GLY A 33 -0.59 28.03 24.90
N LEU A 34 -1.42 27.28 24.19
CA LEU A 34 -1.67 27.45 22.76
C LEU A 34 -2.63 28.61 22.50
N THR A 35 -2.37 29.35 21.42
CA THR A 35 -3.11 30.58 21.12
C THR A 35 -4.55 30.31 20.73
N LYS A 36 -5.41 31.32 20.93
CA LYS A 36 -6.83 31.22 20.58
C LYS A 36 -7.01 31.10 19.06
N ASN A 37 -6.34 31.93 18.27
CA ASN A 37 -6.43 31.95 16.80
C ASN A 37 -5.15 31.37 16.20
N MET A 38 -5.25 30.52 15.17
CA MET A 38 -4.09 29.93 14.48
C MET A 38 -3.11 30.99 13.95
N ARG A 39 -3.62 32.14 13.51
CA ARG A 39 -2.78 33.25 13.02
C ARG A 39 -1.75 33.76 14.05
N ASP A 40 -2.08 33.66 15.33
CA ASP A 40 -1.29 34.25 16.41
C ASP A 40 -0.19 33.28 16.88
N GLY A 41 -0.33 31.98 16.61
CA GLY A 41 0.58 30.93 17.05
C GLY A 41 1.60 30.49 16.00
N ALA A 42 2.47 29.57 16.41
CA ALA A 42 3.35 28.82 15.52
C ALA A 42 2.63 27.56 14.98
N THR A 43 2.94 27.22 13.73
CA THR A 43 2.45 26.01 13.06
C THR A 43 3.62 25.08 12.73
N LEU A 44 3.48 23.80 13.03
CA LEU A 44 4.44 22.77 12.63
C LEU A 44 4.01 22.15 11.30
N HIS A 45 4.84 22.24 10.27
CA HIS A 45 4.63 21.48 9.04
C HIS A 45 5.21 20.07 9.24
N THR A 46 4.33 19.09 9.51
CA THR A 46 4.66 17.68 9.69
C THR A 46 4.85 17.00 8.33
N PHE A 47 5.80 17.52 7.56
CA PHE A 47 6.01 17.16 6.16
C PHE A 47 6.28 15.66 6.00
N MET A 48 5.41 14.99 5.26
CA MET A 48 5.41 13.57 4.94
C MET A 48 5.25 12.63 6.15
N TRP A 49 4.85 13.13 7.31
CA TRP A 49 4.52 12.26 8.45
C TRP A 49 3.19 11.55 8.21
N SER A 50 3.10 10.27 8.54
CA SER A 50 1.82 9.54 8.48
C SER A 50 0.83 10.07 9.53
N PHE A 51 -0.48 9.86 9.31
CA PHE A 51 -1.50 10.22 10.29
C PHE A 51 -1.24 9.58 11.65
N GLU A 52 -0.78 8.33 11.66
CA GLU A 52 -0.44 7.62 12.88
C GLU A 52 0.79 8.20 13.58
N THR A 53 1.85 8.54 12.82
CA THR A 53 3.04 9.21 13.37
C THR A 53 2.64 10.52 14.05
N ILE A 54 1.83 11.34 13.39
CA ILE A 54 1.32 12.59 13.97
C ILE A 54 0.52 12.33 15.25
N LYS A 55 -0.34 11.32 15.24
CA LYS A 55 -1.16 10.92 16.40
C LYS A 55 -0.29 10.51 17.59
N GLU A 56 0.77 9.75 17.37
CA GLU A 56 1.71 9.29 18.39
C GLU A 56 2.50 10.45 19.04
N HIS A 57 2.80 11.51 18.27
CA HIS A 57 3.55 12.67 18.75
C HIS A 57 2.67 13.87 19.17
N MET A 58 1.34 13.75 19.16
CA MET A 58 0.45 14.91 19.36
C MET A 58 0.66 15.64 20.70
N GLU A 59 0.91 14.89 21.77
CA GLU A 59 1.21 15.49 23.07
C GLU A 59 2.51 16.30 23.03
N GLU A 60 3.56 15.75 22.45
CA GLU A 60 4.85 16.43 22.29
C GLU A 60 4.69 17.70 21.43
N ILE A 61 3.87 17.64 20.36
CA ILE A 61 3.55 18.80 19.50
C ILE A 61 2.88 19.92 20.31
N ALA A 62 1.90 19.57 21.15
CA ALA A 62 1.25 20.53 22.03
C ALA A 62 2.22 21.09 23.10
N GLN A 63 3.02 20.23 23.72
CA GLN A 63 4.07 20.63 24.67
C GLN A 63 5.12 21.55 24.03
N ALA A 64 5.42 21.37 22.74
CA ALA A 64 6.33 22.22 21.99
C ALA A 64 5.76 23.60 21.64
N GLY A 65 4.49 23.88 22.00
CA GLY A 65 3.86 25.18 21.85
C GLY A 65 3.27 25.46 20.46
N TYR A 66 3.14 24.45 19.60
CA TYR A 66 2.49 24.63 18.30
C TYR A 66 0.97 24.73 18.46
N THR A 67 0.38 25.81 17.96
CA THR A 67 -1.08 26.00 17.99
C THR A 67 -1.77 25.16 16.92
N SER A 68 -1.06 24.86 15.85
CA SER A 68 -1.56 24.09 14.71
C SER A 68 -0.46 23.23 14.10
N ILE A 69 -0.89 22.20 13.39
CA ILE A 69 -0.07 21.46 12.45
C ILE A 69 -0.54 21.70 11.03
N GLN A 70 0.39 21.68 10.09
CA GLN A 70 0.09 21.53 8.67
C GLN A 70 0.50 20.13 8.23
N ILE A 71 -0.45 19.41 7.63
CA ILE A 71 -0.24 18.09 7.04
C ILE A 71 -0.27 18.17 5.51
N ASN A 72 0.29 17.18 4.82
CA ASN A 72 0.24 17.11 3.37
C ASN A 72 -1.17 16.78 2.83
N ASN A 73 -1.27 16.73 1.51
CA ASN A 73 -2.50 16.47 0.79
C ASN A 73 -3.10 15.11 1.14
N VAL A 74 -4.36 15.15 1.57
CA VAL A 74 -5.11 13.97 2.00
C VAL A 74 -5.84 13.27 0.87
N SER A 75 -5.87 13.84 -0.34
CA SER A 75 -6.57 13.21 -1.45
C SER A 75 -5.91 11.88 -1.84
N ALA A 76 -6.64 11.04 -2.57
CA ALA A 76 -6.05 9.97 -3.34
C ALA A 76 -5.09 10.58 -4.38
N VAL A 77 -3.91 9.99 -4.47
CA VAL A 77 -2.83 10.41 -5.36
C VAL A 77 -2.36 9.23 -6.19
N LYS A 78 -1.61 9.52 -7.25
CA LYS A 78 -0.96 8.49 -8.07
C LYS A 78 -0.15 7.55 -7.18
N ASP A 79 -0.50 6.26 -7.22
CA ASP A 79 0.18 5.24 -6.42
C ASP A 79 1.57 4.97 -7.01
N ASN A 80 2.59 5.16 -6.17
CA ASN A 80 3.98 4.87 -6.47
C ASN A 80 4.62 4.01 -5.37
N SER A 81 3.80 3.25 -4.64
CA SER A 81 4.22 2.43 -3.50
C SER A 81 5.19 1.31 -3.87
N GLU A 82 5.25 0.90 -5.14
CA GLU A 82 6.22 -0.08 -5.67
C GLU A 82 7.68 0.37 -5.51
N LEU A 83 7.97 1.68 -5.55
CA LEU A 83 9.31 2.24 -5.29
C LEU A 83 9.67 2.23 -3.79
N GLY A 84 8.73 1.79 -2.94
CA GLY A 84 8.86 1.81 -1.49
C GLY A 84 8.77 3.22 -0.90
N LYS A 85 8.75 3.31 0.43
CA LYS A 85 8.75 4.59 1.16
C LYS A 85 10.14 5.18 1.42
N GLY A 86 11.20 4.47 0.99
CA GLY A 86 12.56 5.00 0.95
C GLY A 86 12.82 5.77 -0.36
N ASN A 87 13.99 6.40 -0.48
CA ASN A 87 14.36 7.24 -1.61
C ASN A 87 13.47 8.50 -1.72
N TRP A 88 13.66 9.43 -0.77
CA TRP A 88 12.93 10.69 -0.69
C TRP A 88 12.91 11.44 -2.02
N TYR A 89 14.05 11.45 -2.74
CA TYR A 89 14.20 12.14 -4.03
C TYR A 89 13.16 11.70 -5.06
N LEU A 90 12.82 10.41 -5.10
CA LEU A 90 11.88 9.87 -6.08
C LEU A 90 10.43 9.87 -5.59
N ASN A 91 10.15 10.14 -4.32
CA ASN A 91 8.83 9.87 -3.75
C ASN A 91 8.10 11.08 -3.17
N TRP A 92 8.78 12.14 -2.75
CA TRP A 92 8.13 13.22 -1.99
C TRP A 92 7.03 13.96 -2.79
N TYR A 93 7.22 14.14 -4.09
CA TYR A 93 6.34 14.96 -4.92
C TYR A 93 5.06 14.24 -5.38
N TYR A 94 4.93 12.92 -5.19
CA TYR A 94 3.72 12.18 -5.56
C TYR A 94 2.50 12.58 -4.73
N ILE A 95 2.70 13.10 -3.51
CA ILE A 95 1.61 13.62 -2.69
C ILE A 95 0.91 14.84 -3.34
N TYR A 96 1.57 15.50 -4.28
CA TYR A 96 1.06 16.63 -5.08
C TYR A 96 0.49 16.19 -6.44
N GLN A 97 0.22 14.90 -6.63
CA GLN A 97 -0.37 14.38 -7.87
C GLN A 97 -1.71 13.68 -7.61
N PRO A 98 -2.79 14.43 -7.32
CA PRO A 98 -4.11 13.86 -7.14
C PRO A 98 -4.58 13.08 -8.35
N ILE A 99 -5.31 12.00 -8.10
CA ILE A 99 -6.06 11.25 -9.12
C ILE A 99 -7.57 11.32 -8.89
N ASN A 100 -7.98 11.68 -7.67
CA ASN A 100 -9.38 11.75 -7.26
C ASN A 100 -9.52 12.68 -6.03
N THR A 101 -10.76 12.99 -5.66
CA THR A 101 -11.15 13.74 -4.47
C THR A 101 -11.69 12.83 -3.35
N THR A 102 -11.13 11.63 -3.20
CA THR A 102 -11.37 10.75 -2.03
C THR A 102 -10.27 10.96 -0.99
N ILE A 103 -10.56 10.74 0.29
CA ILE A 103 -9.56 10.91 1.36
C ILE A 103 -8.80 9.60 1.57
N GLY A 104 -7.48 9.68 1.64
CA GLY A 104 -6.57 8.60 1.94
C GLY A 104 -5.60 8.29 0.80
N ASN A 105 -4.35 7.96 1.16
CA ASN A 105 -3.31 7.58 0.23
C ASN A 105 -2.21 6.74 0.90
N TYR A 106 -1.34 6.12 0.09
CA TYR A 106 -0.29 5.21 0.56
C TYR A 106 0.78 5.88 1.43
N ILE A 107 0.89 7.22 1.37
CA ILE A 107 1.86 8.02 2.11
C ILE A 107 1.36 8.25 3.54
N LEU A 108 0.21 8.91 3.66
CA LEU A 108 -0.30 9.41 4.95
C LEU A 108 -1.13 8.37 5.70
N GLY A 109 -1.86 7.51 5.00
CA GLY A 109 -2.81 6.55 5.57
C GLY A 109 -4.24 6.74 5.06
N SER A 110 -5.17 6.08 5.73
CA SER A 110 -6.59 6.04 5.42
C SER A 110 -7.38 7.24 5.96
N GLU A 111 -8.61 7.45 5.47
CA GLU A 111 -9.54 8.44 6.01
C GLU A 111 -9.86 8.22 7.49
N ASP A 112 -9.97 6.96 7.93
CA ASP A 112 -10.24 6.65 9.34
C ASP A 112 -9.07 7.07 10.24
N GLU A 113 -7.82 6.88 9.80
CA GLU A 113 -6.62 7.36 10.49
C GLU A 113 -6.55 8.89 10.50
N PHE A 114 -6.95 9.55 9.40
CA PHE A 114 -7.08 11.01 9.35
C PHE A 114 -8.08 11.53 10.40
N ARG A 115 -9.28 10.93 10.48
CA ARG A 115 -10.30 11.29 11.50
C ARG A 115 -9.76 11.09 12.92
N GLN A 116 -9.08 9.97 13.17
CA GLN A 116 -8.48 9.69 14.47
C GLN A 116 -7.40 10.71 14.85
N MET A 117 -6.50 11.03 13.92
CA MET A 117 -5.45 12.02 14.13
C MET A 117 -6.04 13.39 14.47
N CYS A 118 -7.06 13.84 13.73
CA CYS A 118 -7.73 15.12 14.00
C CYS A 118 -8.43 15.13 15.38
N ASN A 119 -9.13 14.05 15.74
CA ASN A 119 -9.75 13.93 17.05
C ASN A 119 -8.72 14.02 18.19
N ILE A 120 -7.55 13.39 18.02
CA ILE A 120 -6.46 13.46 19.00
C ILE A 120 -5.85 14.86 19.03
N ALA A 121 -5.65 15.53 17.89
CA ALA A 121 -5.21 16.92 17.85
C ALA A 121 -6.11 17.83 18.70
N HIS A 122 -7.43 17.72 18.53
CA HIS A 122 -8.40 18.52 19.29
C HIS A 122 -8.38 18.22 20.78
N GLN A 123 -8.12 16.97 21.20
CA GLN A 123 -7.95 16.61 22.63
C GLN A 123 -6.74 17.30 23.28
N TYR A 124 -5.71 17.60 22.50
CA TYR A 124 -4.52 18.33 22.95
C TYR A 124 -4.59 19.85 22.67
N GLY A 125 -5.69 20.35 22.11
CA GLY A 125 -5.87 21.76 21.80
C GLY A 125 -5.16 22.24 20.54
N VAL A 126 -4.69 21.30 19.71
CA VAL A 126 -3.99 21.55 18.43
C VAL A 126 -5.01 21.51 17.28
N ARG A 127 -4.82 22.38 16.28
CA ARG A 127 -5.65 22.42 15.06
C ARG A 127 -4.94 21.86 13.85
N VAL A 128 -5.70 21.36 12.87
CA VAL A 128 -5.16 20.70 11.67
C VAL A 128 -5.42 21.53 10.43
N ILE A 129 -4.34 21.95 9.76
CA ILE A 129 -4.35 22.59 8.44
C ILE A 129 -3.98 21.54 7.39
N VAL A 130 -4.79 21.37 6.37
CA VAL A 130 -4.58 20.39 5.30
C VAL A 130 -4.01 21.08 4.06
N ASP A 131 -2.93 20.54 3.49
CA ASP A 131 -2.46 20.94 2.16
C ASP A 131 -3.49 20.52 1.09
N ALA A 132 -3.96 21.47 0.31
CA ALA A 132 -5.09 21.35 -0.60
C ALA A 132 -4.62 21.59 -2.03
N VAL A 133 -4.43 20.50 -2.79
CA VAL A 133 -4.12 20.55 -4.21
C VAL A 133 -5.39 20.85 -5.01
N ALA A 134 -5.69 22.14 -5.15
CA ALA A 134 -6.93 22.64 -5.72
C ALA A 134 -6.82 23.04 -7.20
N ASN A 135 -5.60 23.09 -7.75
CA ASN A 135 -5.31 23.60 -9.09
C ASN A 135 -5.32 22.50 -10.15
N HIS A 136 -4.75 21.34 -9.86
CA HIS A 136 -4.43 20.33 -10.88
C HIS A 136 -4.57 18.91 -10.34
N PHE A 137 -4.64 17.96 -11.27
CA PHE A 137 -4.44 16.54 -11.02
C PHE A 137 -3.05 16.10 -11.55
N THR A 138 -2.69 14.83 -11.36
CA THR A 138 -1.46 14.22 -11.90
C THR A 138 -1.28 14.53 -13.40
N SER A 139 -0.05 14.44 -13.90
CA SER A 139 0.25 14.56 -15.34
C SER A 139 -0.14 13.32 -16.15
N ASP A 140 -0.50 12.22 -15.47
CA ASP A 140 -0.81 10.93 -16.07
C ASP A 140 -2.32 10.74 -16.21
N TRP A 141 -2.84 10.97 -17.42
CA TRP A 141 -4.28 10.95 -17.70
C TRP A 141 -4.93 9.61 -17.37
N ASP A 142 -4.23 8.51 -17.66
CA ASP A 142 -4.80 7.16 -17.62
C ASP A 142 -5.07 6.68 -16.19
N VAL A 143 -4.40 7.27 -15.19
CA VAL A 143 -4.58 6.95 -13.77
C VAL A 143 -5.50 7.91 -13.04
N ILE A 144 -5.93 9.01 -13.67
CA ILE A 144 -6.99 9.87 -13.14
C ILE A 144 -8.27 9.05 -13.02
N ASP A 145 -9.00 9.19 -11.90
CA ASP A 145 -10.23 8.47 -11.67
C ASP A 145 -11.22 8.70 -12.82
N PRO A 146 -11.88 7.65 -13.35
CA PRO A 146 -12.79 7.79 -14.49
C PRO A 146 -13.91 8.81 -14.31
N SER A 147 -14.31 9.12 -13.07
CA SER A 147 -15.29 10.18 -12.79
C SER A 147 -14.75 11.58 -13.04
N TRP A 148 -13.43 11.76 -13.09
CA TRP A 148 -12.74 13.00 -13.39
C TRP A 148 -12.19 13.06 -14.81
N GLN A 149 -12.08 11.94 -15.54
CA GLN A 149 -11.63 11.86 -16.94
C GLN A 149 -12.62 12.46 -17.96
N ASN A 150 -12.96 13.73 -17.79
CA ASN A 150 -13.68 14.55 -18.75
C ASN A 150 -12.79 15.73 -19.11
N GLU A 151 -12.41 15.86 -20.38
CA GLU A 151 -11.54 16.95 -20.85
C GLU A 151 -12.14 18.34 -20.54
N ASP A 152 -13.47 18.48 -20.47
CA ASP A 152 -14.14 19.75 -20.11
C ASP A 152 -13.89 20.17 -18.65
N TYR A 153 -13.44 19.24 -17.79
CA TYR A 153 -13.05 19.53 -16.41
C TYR A 153 -11.63 20.07 -16.30
N PHE A 154 -10.88 20.12 -17.39
CA PHE A 154 -9.52 20.62 -17.43
C PHE A 154 -9.38 21.72 -18.47
N HIS A 155 -8.44 22.63 -18.26
CA HIS A 155 -8.05 23.57 -19.30
C HIS A 155 -7.39 22.82 -20.47
N PRO A 156 -7.44 23.37 -21.70
CA PRO A 156 -6.72 22.81 -22.83
C PRO A 156 -5.25 22.57 -22.47
N ALA A 157 -4.75 21.38 -22.82
CA ALA A 157 -3.39 20.95 -22.46
C ALA A 157 -2.31 21.83 -23.13
N ARG A 158 -1.97 22.95 -22.48
CA ARG A 158 -0.92 23.89 -22.87
C ARG A 158 0.01 24.12 -21.70
N LYS A 159 1.32 24.17 -21.94
CA LYS A 159 2.30 24.53 -20.91
C LYS A 159 2.30 26.04 -20.70
N ILE A 160 2.56 26.47 -19.47
CA ILE A 160 2.85 27.87 -19.14
C ILE A 160 4.16 28.27 -19.83
N ASN A 161 4.15 29.35 -20.61
CA ASN A 161 5.32 29.91 -21.28
C ASN A 161 5.85 31.16 -20.56
N ASP A 162 4.95 31.98 -20.01
CA ASP A 162 5.28 33.16 -19.21
C ASP A 162 4.50 33.18 -17.90
N TYR A 163 5.19 32.91 -16.79
CA TYR A 163 4.61 32.96 -15.44
C TYR A 163 4.19 34.39 -15.00
N ASN A 164 4.60 35.43 -15.73
CA ASN A 164 4.20 36.81 -15.48
C ASN A 164 2.94 37.22 -16.23
N ASP A 165 2.49 36.45 -17.22
CA ASP A 165 1.19 36.65 -17.86
C ASP A 165 0.12 35.95 -17.00
N ARG A 166 -0.86 36.70 -16.49
CA ARG A 166 -1.87 36.13 -15.58
C ARG A 166 -2.78 35.12 -16.26
N GLU A 167 -3.08 35.27 -17.55
CA GLU A 167 -3.88 34.30 -18.29
C GLU A 167 -3.07 33.06 -18.66
N ASP A 168 -1.80 33.20 -19.04
CA ASP A 168 -0.93 32.04 -19.27
C ASP A 168 -0.64 31.27 -17.98
N CYS A 169 -0.38 31.99 -16.89
CA CYS A 169 -0.07 31.41 -15.58
C CYS A 169 -1.24 30.67 -14.93
N THR A 170 -2.49 31.11 -15.17
CA THR A 170 -3.67 30.53 -14.51
C THR A 170 -4.49 29.55 -15.36
N GLN A 171 -4.24 29.51 -16.67
CA GLN A 171 -5.03 28.69 -17.58
C GLN A 171 -4.14 27.70 -18.35
N GLY A 172 -2.95 27.42 -17.82
CA GLY A 172 -1.91 26.59 -18.42
C GLY A 172 -1.35 25.60 -17.41
N GLN A 173 -0.90 24.46 -17.90
CA GLN A 173 -0.40 23.34 -17.11
C GLN A 173 0.92 23.67 -16.42
N LEU A 174 0.88 23.72 -15.09
CA LEU A 174 2.07 23.73 -14.23
C LEU A 174 2.78 22.37 -14.34
N SER A 175 4.02 22.36 -14.83
CA SER A 175 4.85 21.13 -14.92
C SER A 175 4.21 19.96 -15.69
N GLY A 176 3.24 20.24 -16.58
CA GLY A 176 2.49 19.22 -17.33
C GLY A 176 1.39 18.51 -16.54
N LEU A 177 1.08 18.99 -15.33
CA LEU A 177 -0.03 18.52 -14.51
C LEU A 177 -1.36 18.95 -15.14
N TRP A 178 -2.37 18.09 -15.11
CA TRP A 178 -3.67 18.39 -15.72
C TRP A 178 -4.38 19.50 -14.93
N ASP A 179 -4.41 20.69 -15.52
CA ASP A 179 -4.91 21.93 -14.92
C ASP A 179 -6.43 21.95 -14.91
N LEU A 180 -7.05 22.07 -13.73
CA LEU A 180 -8.50 22.06 -13.60
C LEU A 180 -9.11 23.30 -14.26
N ASN A 181 -10.21 23.10 -14.99
CA ASN A 181 -11.00 24.18 -15.53
C ASN A 181 -11.83 24.81 -14.41
N THR A 182 -11.23 25.76 -13.69
CA THR A 182 -11.80 26.36 -12.47
C THR A 182 -13.01 27.25 -12.75
N GLN A 183 -13.23 27.67 -13.99
CA GLN A 183 -14.43 28.34 -14.46
C GLN A 183 -15.61 27.39 -14.64
N ASN A 184 -15.35 26.07 -14.72
CA ASN A 184 -16.39 25.07 -14.78
C ASN A 184 -17.07 24.90 -13.41
N SER A 185 -18.36 25.24 -13.33
CA SER A 185 -19.12 25.16 -12.07
C SER A 185 -19.21 23.75 -11.49
N GLU A 186 -19.17 22.71 -12.33
CA GLU A 186 -19.17 21.32 -11.85
C GLU A 186 -17.86 21.00 -11.13
N VAL A 187 -16.73 21.39 -11.70
CA VAL A 187 -15.41 21.26 -11.06
C VAL A 187 -15.38 22.01 -9.73
N ALA A 188 -15.85 23.25 -9.71
CA ALA A 188 -15.96 24.07 -8.50
C ALA A 188 -16.83 23.39 -7.42
N ASN A 189 -17.98 22.84 -7.79
CA ASN A 189 -18.89 22.18 -6.85
C ASN A 189 -18.30 20.89 -6.29
N ARG A 190 -17.70 20.04 -7.13
CA ARG A 190 -17.07 18.79 -6.70
C ARG A 190 -15.91 19.04 -5.73
N MET A 191 -15.08 20.04 -6.03
CA MET A 191 -13.98 20.45 -5.13
C MET A 191 -14.52 21.04 -3.83
N ALA A 192 -15.60 21.82 -3.87
CA ALA A 192 -16.25 22.33 -2.66
C ALA A 192 -16.84 21.22 -1.78
N GLU A 193 -17.44 20.18 -2.38
CA GLU A 193 -17.93 19.00 -1.65
C GLU A 193 -16.79 18.24 -0.98
N PHE A 194 -15.66 18.06 -1.68
CA PHE A 194 -14.47 17.44 -1.13
C PHE A 194 -13.94 18.22 0.09
N TYR A 195 -13.72 19.53 -0.01
CA TYR A 195 -13.21 20.31 1.12
C TYR A 195 -14.19 20.39 2.29
N LYS A 196 -15.51 20.42 2.04
CA LYS A 196 -16.52 20.28 3.09
C LYS A 196 -16.42 18.93 3.80
N LYS A 197 -16.13 17.84 3.07
CA LYS A 197 -15.91 16.51 3.65
C LYS A 197 -14.61 16.44 4.46
N VAL A 198 -13.52 17.03 3.98
CA VAL A 198 -12.25 17.11 4.73
C VAL A 198 -12.44 17.88 6.06
N VAL A 199 -13.19 19.00 6.02
CA VAL A 199 -13.61 19.69 7.25
C VAL A 199 -14.50 18.77 8.08
N ALA A 200 -15.53 18.13 7.51
CA ALA A 200 -16.42 17.19 8.20
C ALA A 200 -15.66 16.12 9.01
N ASP A 201 -14.51 15.67 8.51
CA ASP A 201 -13.69 14.62 9.09
C ASP A 201 -12.69 15.09 10.14
N GLY A 202 -12.28 16.35 10.15
CA GLY A 202 -11.33 16.77 11.17
C GLY A 202 -10.67 18.11 10.98
N ALA A 203 -10.48 18.54 9.73
CA ALA A 203 -9.67 19.70 9.42
C ALA A 203 -10.26 21.01 9.99
N ASP A 204 -9.35 21.90 10.38
CA ASP A 204 -9.66 23.25 10.86
C ASP A 204 -9.18 24.33 9.87
N GLY A 205 -8.41 23.95 8.85
CA GLY A 205 -7.82 24.88 7.91
C GLY A 205 -7.30 24.25 6.63
N PHE A 206 -6.96 25.10 5.68
CA PHE A 206 -6.36 24.70 4.40
C PHE A 206 -5.15 25.57 4.04
N ARG A 207 -4.11 24.93 3.50
CA ARG A 207 -3.04 25.54 2.70
C ARG A 207 -3.33 25.20 1.25
N TYR A 208 -3.74 26.16 0.43
CA TYR A 208 -4.02 25.91 -0.98
C TYR A 208 -2.72 25.90 -1.78
N ASP A 209 -2.36 24.72 -2.27
CA ASP A 209 -1.21 24.49 -3.17
C ASP A 209 -1.38 25.24 -4.47
N ALA A 210 -0.28 25.80 -4.99
CA ALA A 210 -0.24 26.48 -6.27
C ALA A 210 -1.37 27.53 -6.45
N ALA A 211 -1.84 28.18 -5.38
CA ALA A 211 -2.99 29.08 -5.43
C ALA A 211 -2.82 30.24 -6.43
N LYS A 212 -1.57 30.65 -6.70
CA LYS A 212 -1.21 31.61 -7.76
C LYS A 212 -1.74 31.22 -9.16
N HIS A 213 -1.88 29.93 -9.42
CA HIS A 213 -2.26 29.34 -10.69
C HIS A 213 -3.78 29.24 -10.87
N ILE A 214 -4.58 29.67 -9.90
CA ILE A 214 -6.04 29.72 -10.02
C ILE A 214 -6.49 31.17 -10.07
N GLU A 215 -7.17 31.58 -11.13
CA GLU A 215 -7.60 32.96 -11.34
C GLU A 215 -8.48 33.50 -10.21
N LEU A 216 -8.30 34.78 -9.87
CA LEU A 216 -9.26 35.51 -9.06
C LEU A 216 -10.53 35.79 -9.87
N THR A 217 -11.65 36.01 -9.19
CA THR A 217 -12.97 36.27 -9.81
C THR A 217 -12.98 37.42 -10.82
N ASN A 218 -12.07 38.39 -10.67
CA ASN A 218 -11.92 39.56 -11.53
C ASN A 218 -10.63 39.55 -12.38
N GLU A 219 -10.00 38.39 -12.60
CA GLU A 219 -8.83 38.24 -13.49
C GLU A 219 -9.22 37.71 -14.87
N VAL A 220 -9.58 36.42 -14.96
CA VAL A 220 -9.80 35.72 -16.24
C VAL A 220 -11.15 34.99 -16.21
N GLY A 221 -11.89 35.03 -17.32
CA GLY A 221 -13.05 34.15 -17.54
C GLY A 221 -14.26 34.30 -16.60
N SER A 222 -14.29 35.30 -15.70
CA SER A 222 -15.36 35.49 -14.69
C SER A 222 -15.57 34.30 -13.75
N SER A 223 -14.48 33.66 -13.30
CA SER A 223 -14.51 32.48 -12.42
C SER A 223 -15.21 32.69 -11.08
N GLN A 224 -15.95 31.67 -10.62
CA GLN A 224 -16.55 31.60 -9.28
C GLN A 224 -15.87 30.56 -8.38
N TYR A 225 -14.74 30.00 -8.78
CA TYR A 225 -14.10 28.87 -8.11
C TYR A 225 -13.85 29.14 -6.62
N TRP A 226 -13.11 30.20 -6.31
CA TRP A 226 -12.81 30.59 -4.93
C TRP A 226 -14.06 30.90 -4.10
N ASN A 227 -15.06 31.58 -4.69
CA ASN A 227 -16.34 31.85 -4.04
C ASN A 227 -17.11 30.55 -3.70
N THR A 228 -16.84 29.46 -4.42
CA THR A 228 -17.51 28.18 -4.25
C THR A 228 -16.78 27.28 -3.24
N ILE A 229 -15.45 27.21 -3.30
CA ILE A 229 -14.66 26.27 -2.49
C ILE A 229 -14.28 26.78 -1.10
N LEU A 230 -14.14 28.10 -0.92
CA LEU A 230 -13.71 28.68 0.38
C LEU A 230 -14.79 28.66 1.47
N PRO A 231 -16.11 28.73 1.17
CA PRO A 231 -17.17 28.51 2.15
C PRO A 231 -17.35 27.03 2.54
N ASN A 232 -16.31 26.44 3.14
CA ASN A 232 -16.24 25.00 3.47
C ASN A 232 -16.33 24.69 4.98
N GLY A 233 -16.33 25.69 5.86
CA GLY A 233 -16.41 25.53 7.32
C GLY A 233 -15.06 25.55 8.05
N ALA A 234 -13.94 25.74 7.33
CA ALA A 234 -12.62 25.91 7.92
C ALA A 234 -12.48 27.27 8.63
N GLN A 235 -11.64 27.31 9.68
CA GLN A 235 -11.33 28.50 10.45
C GLN A 235 -10.19 29.32 9.87
N TYR A 236 -9.19 28.68 9.27
CA TYR A 236 -8.00 29.36 8.78
C TYR A 236 -7.61 28.82 7.41
N GLN A 237 -7.57 29.70 6.42
CA GLN A 237 -7.26 29.34 5.04
C GLN A 237 -6.21 30.27 4.50
N TYR A 238 -5.22 29.73 3.80
CA TYR A 238 -4.20 30.53 3.14
C TYR A 238 -3.72 29.86 1.87
N GLY A 239 -3.20 30.64 0.92
CA GLY A 239 -2.68 30.12 -0.34
C GLY A 239 -1.17 30.21 -0.44
N GLU A 240 -0.56 29.23 -1.07
CA GLU A 240 0.75 29.41 -1.66
C GLU A 240 0.66 30.33 -2.87
N VAL A 241 1.06 31.57 -2.66
CA VAL A 241 1.17 32.58 -3.71
C VAL A 241 2.62 33.03 -3.72
N LEU A 242 3.45 32.30 -4.47
CA LEU A 242 4.86 32.66 -4.62
C LEU A 242 4.96 34.00 -5.34
N GLN A 243 5.53 34.97 -4.63
CA GLN A 243 5.61 36.37 -5.04
C GLN A 243 6.42 36.51 -6.33
N ASP A 244 5.89 37.28 -7.28
CA ASP A 244 6.52 37.59 -8.55
C ASP A 244 5.95 38.92 -9.09
N LYS A 245 6.52 39.45 -10.18
CA LYS A 245 6.30 40.80 -10.69
C LYS A 245 4.83 41.19 -10.88
N ASN A 246 3.99 40.26 -11.35
CA ASN A 246 2.60 40.54 -11.74
C ASN A 246 1.56 39.82 -10.86
N VAL A 247 1.97 39.19 -9.75
CA VAL A 247 1.03 38.48 -8.89
C VAL A 247 0.21 39.45 -8.04
N ARG A 248 -1.10 39.23 -7.94
CA ARG A 248 -2.02 40.09 -7.19
C ARG A 248 -2.05 39.74 -5.70
N GLU A 249 -0.91 39.84 -5.03
CA GLU A 249 -0.70 39.42 -3.63
C GLU A 249 -1.82 39.88 -2.69
N ALA A 250 -2.11 41.18 -2.68
CA ALA A 250 -3.10 41.77 -1.78
C ALA A 250 -4.51 41.23 -2.01
N ASP A 251 -4.87 40.90 -3.25
CA ASP A 251 -6.20 40.40 -3.58
C ASP A 251 -6.39 38.96 -3.13
N TYR A 252 -5.39 38.09 -3.35
CA TYR A 252 -5.39 36.74 -2.78
C TYR A 252 -5.40 36.77 -1.24
N ALA A 253 -4.56 37.62 -0.63
CA ALA A 253 -4.49 37.76 0.82
C ALA A 253 -5.84 38.21 1.42
N ASN A 254 -6.52 39.16 0.76
CA ASN A 254 -7.85 39.61 1.16
C ASN A 254 -8.92 38.52 1.00
N MET A 255 -8.86 37.75 -0.09
CA MET A 255 -9.79 36.66 -0.35
C MET A 255 -9.70 35.57 0.73
N PHE A 256 -8.52 35.01 0.96
CA PHE A 256 -8.30 34.00 1.99
C PHE A 256 -8.55 34.53 3.42
N GLY A 257 -8.17 35.78 3.69
CA GLY A 257 -8.45 36.42 4.96
C GLY A 257 -9.95 36.62 5.22
N SER A 258 -10.74 36.95 4.19
CA SER A 258 -12.18 37.18 4.32
C SER A 258 -12.99 35.88 4.42
N SER A 259 -12.45 34.77 3.93
CA SER A 259 -13.09 33.45 4.03
C SER A 259 -12.73 32.68 5.31
N SER A 260 -11.99 33.29 6.23
CA SER A 260 -11.45 32.62 7.41
C SER A 260 -11.86 33.32 8.70
N VAL A 261 -12.26 32.54 9.71
CA VAL A 261 -12.64 33.08 11.02
C VAL A 261 -11.39 33.31 11.86
N GLY A 262 -10.97 34.58 11.94
CA GLY A 262 -9.85 34.97 12.81
C GLY A 262 -8.47 34.95 12.15
N GLY A 263 -8.41 34.95 10.81
CA GLY A 263 -7.18 35.17 10.04
C GLY A 263 -7.01 34.18 8.89
N GLY A 264 -6.22 34.55 7.90
CA GLY A 264 -5.94 33.82 6.66
C GLY A 264 -5.07 34.70 5.76
N GLY A 265 -4.57 34.19 4.65
CA GLY A 265 -3.72 35.02 3.80
C GLY A 265 -2.91 34.28 2.75
N ILE A 266 -1.67 34.73 2.54
CA ILE A 266 -0.74 34.15 1.57
C ILE A 266 0.64 33.91 2.16
N THR A 267 1.45 33.11 1.50
CA THR A 267 2.86 32.89 1.84
C THR A 267 3.75 34.11 1.58
N GLY A 268 4.61 34.45 2.53
CA GLY A 268 5.65 35.49 2.37
C GLY A 268 6.95 34.93 1.78
N SER A 269 6.94 34.51 0.52
CA SER A 269 8.07 33.81 -0.10
C SER A 269 9.35 34.66 -0.19
N ASN A 270 9.23 35.97 -0.44
CA ASN A 270 10.37 36.89 -0.47
C ASN A 270 10.93 37.13 0.92
N TYR A 271 10.08 37.16 1.95
CA TYR A 271 10.54 37.21 3.34
C TYR A 271 11.32 35.94 3.70
N GLY A 272 10.82 34.77 3.30
CA GLY A 272 11.57 33.51 3.44
C GLY A 272 12.93 33.54 2.74
N GLN A 273 13.07 34.25 1.62
CA GLN A 273 14.37 34.48 0.99
C GLN A 273 15.29 35.34 1.85
N GLU A 274 14.78 36.38 2.51
CA GLU A 274 15.58 37.17 3.47
C GLU A 274 16.01 36.35 4.69
N MET A 275 15.18 35.42 5.15
CA MET A 275 15.55 34.47 6.21
C MET A 275 16.71 33.56 5.77
N ARG A 276 16.71 33.09 4.50
CA ARG A 276 17.84 32.35 3.93
C ARG A 276 19.08 33.22 3.74
N ASN A 277 18.93 34.51 3.42
CA ASN A 277 20.05 35.45 3.38
C ASN A 277 20.66 35.63 4.78
N SER A 278 19.82 35.73 5.82
CA SER A 278 20.25 35.76 7.23
C SER A 278 21.09 34.53 7.59
N MET A 279 20.62 33.32 7.25
CA MET A 279 21.37 32.09 7.47
C MET A 279 22.67 32.05 6.65
N ASN A 280 22.65 32.50 5.40
CA ASN A 280 23.83 32.56 4.53
C ASN A 280 24.92 33.49 5.09
N ASP A 281 24.50 34.65 5.60
CA ASP A 281 25.39 35.64 6.22
C ASP A 281 25.82 35.23 7.64
N ARG A 282 25.29 34.11 8.17
CA ARG A 282 25.49 33.65 9.55
C ARG A 282 25.20 34.80 10.52
N SER A 283 24.05 35.44 10.33
CA SER A 283 23.71 36.71 10.94
C SER A 283 22.24 36.74 11.29
N VAL A 284 21.90 37.21 12.49
CA VAL A 284 20.55 37.52 12.92
C VAL A 284 20.35 39.03 13.01
N ALA A 285 21.00 39.80 12.13
CA ALA A 285 20.83 41.25 12.07
C ALA A 285 19.35 41.65 11.93
N SER A 286 18.88 42.63 12.71
CA SER A 286 17.47 43.06 12.73
C SER A 286 16.95 43.45 11.32
N ARG A 287 17.83 43.96 10.46
CA ARG A 287 17.54 44.31 9.05
C ARG A 287 16.94 43.18 8.22
N PHE A 288 17.17 41.92 8.56
CA PHE A 288 16.58 40.79 7.82
C PHE A 288 15.11 40.55 8.16
N PHE A 289 14.68 40.98 9.34
CA PHE A 289 13.39 40.59 9.90
C PHE A 289 12.35 41.72 9.83
N THR A 290 12.78 42.97 9.71
CA THR A 290 11.88 44.14 9.80
C THR A 290 11.15 44.48 8.50
N ASP A 291 11.56 43.95 7.36
CA ASP A 291 10.90 44.13 6.07
C ASP A 291 10.35 42.80 5.56
N LEU A 292 9.02 42.67 5.54
CA LEU A 292 8.30 41.47 5.08
C LEU A 292 8.38 41.25 3.57
N ARG A 293 8.94 42.18 2.80
CA ARG A 293 9.05 42.08 1.34
C ARG A 293 7.74 41.71 0.65
N SER A 294 6.61 42.15 1.20
CA SER A 294 5.27 41.74 0.77
C SER A 294 4.36 42.94 0.53
N GLY A 295 3.49 42.82 -0.47
CA GLY A 295 2.42 43.77 -0.76
C GLY A 295 1.22 43.68 0.19
N THR A 296 1.26 42.78 1.18
CA THR A 296 0.22 42.61 2.19
C THR A 296 0.72 42.85 3.61
N SER A 297 -0.21 43.09 4.54
CA SER A 297 0.08 43.24 5.96
C SER A 297 0.46 41.89 6.60
N ALA A 298 1.27 41.97 7.65
CA ALA A 298 1.85 40.81 8.32
C ALA A 298 0.80 39.82 8.85
N ASP A 299 -0.33 40.32 9.35
CA ASP A 299 -1.45 39.50 9.84
C ASP A 299 -2.15 38.67 8.74
N LYS A 300 -1.82 38.90 7.47
CA LYS A 300 -2.25 38.15 6.29
C LYS A 300 -1.09 37.46 5.57
N THR A 301 0.05 37.33 6.23
CA THR A 301 1.23 36.68 5.69
C THR A 301 1.58 35.47 6.54
N VAL A 302 1.69 34.32 5.90
CA VAL A 302 2.28 33.11 6.50
C VAL A 302 3.77 33.14 6.22
N THR A 303 4.57 33.16 7.27
CA THR A 303 6.02 33.32 7.20
C THR A 303 6.74 32.01 7.50
N TRP A 304 7.87 31.78 6.85
CA TRP A 304 8.73 30.62 7.08
C TRP A 304 10.20 31.03 6.95
N ILE A 305 11.10 30.22 7.51
CA ILE A 305 12.54 30.31 7.23
C ILE A 305 12.86 29.59 5.91
N GLU A 306 12.15 28.50 5.65
CA GLU A 306 12.22 27.69 4.44
C GLU A 306 10.89 26.94 4.24
N SER A 307 10.53 26.68 2.98
CA SER A 307 9.45 25.77 2.62
C SER A 307 9.97 24.36 2.36
N HIS A 308 9.05 23.41 2.16
CA HIS A 308 9.40 22.09 1.69
C HIS A 308 10.03 22.14 0.29
N ASP A 309 9.55 22.97 -0.63
CA ASP A 309 10.18 23.16 -1.95
C ASP A 309 11.60 23.71 -1.84
N ASN A 310 11.84 24.72 -0.99
CA ASN A 310 13.18 25.26 -0.83
C ASN A 310 14.18 24.17 -0.38
N TYR A 311 13.73 23.25 0.47
CA TYR A 311 14.58 22.16 0.95
C TYR A 311 14.72 21.03 -0.08
N CYS A 312 13.60 20.56 -0.64
CA CYS A 312 13.55 19.46 -1.59
C CYS A 312 14.14 19.82 -2.97
N ASP A 313 14.16 21.11 -3.34
CA ASP A 313 14.83 21.60 -4.55
C ASP A 313 16.25 22.13 -4.27
N ARG A 314 16.82 21.79 -3.10
CA ARG A 314 18.22 22.08 -2.75
C ARG A 314 18.58 23.57 -2.72
N GLN A 315 17.65 24.40 -2.27
CA GLN A 315 17.87 25.83 -2.07
C GLN A 315 18.26 26.13 -0.61
N SER A 316 17.76 25.34 0.34
CA SER A 316 17.97 25.53 1.78
C SER A 316 18.55 24.31 2.51
N GLU A 317 18.79 23.19 1.81
CA GLU A 317 19.31 21.96 2.41
C GLU A 317 20.70 22.16 3.02
N LYS A 318 21.50 23.08 2.48
CA LYS A 318 22.85 23.42 2.96
C LYS A 318 22.92 24.04 4.36
N TYR A 319 21.83 24.60 4.88
CA TYR A 319 21.85 25.29 6.19
C TYR A 319 21.80 24.29 7.34
N THR A 320 22.57 24.56 8.41
CA THR A 320 22.58 23.72 9.60
C THR A 320 21.32 23.94 10.45
N ALA A 321 21.00 22.94 11.28
CA ALA A 321 19.93 23.02 12.26
C ALA A 321 20.08 24.25 13.18
N ASP A 322 21.30 24.58 13.61
CA ASP A 322 21.58 25.79 14.41
C ASP A 322 21.19 27.09 13.68
N GLN A 323 21.55 27.22 12.39
CA GLN A 323 21.20 28.41 11.59
C GLN A 323 19.68 28.55 11.43
N VAL A 324 18.99 27.42 11.22
CA VAL A 324 17.52 27.38 11.15
C VAL A 324 16.91 27.81 12.47
N ARG A 325 17.38 27.26 13.60
CA ARG A 325 16.88 27.58 14.95
C ARG A 325 17.08 29.05 15.31
N ALA A 326 18.27 29.60 15.06
CA ALA A 326 18.57 30.99 15.37
C ALA A 326 17.66 31.96 14.58
N SER A 327 17.51 31.72 13.28
CA SER A 327 16.67 32.56 12.41
C SER A 327 15.18 32.39 12.73
N TRP A 328 14.74 31.15 12.95
CA TRP A 328 13.37 30.83 13.39
C TRP A 328 13.01 31.58 14.65
N ALA A 329 13.88 31.54 15.67
CA ALA A 329 13.56 32.10 16.97
C ALA A 329 13.28 33.61 16.90
N VAL A 330 14.08 34.36 16.12
CA VAL A 330 13.89 35.81 15.91
C VAL A 330 12.59 36.09 15.16
N MET A 331 12.40 35.44 14.00
CA MET A 331 11.19 35.61 13.18
C MET A 331 9.93 35.27 13.97
N ASN A 332 9.96 34.17 14.71
CA ASN A 332 8.81 33.65 15.45
C ASN A 332 8.41 34.55 16.63
N ALA A 333 9.40 35.09 17.36
CA ALA A 333 9.20 35.99 18.51
C ALA A 333 8.50 37.31 18.15
N MET A 334 8.66 37.79 16.91
CA MET A 334 8.08 39.06 16.48
C MET A 334 6.55 39.06 16.48
N GLY A 335 5.89 37.91 16.35
CA GLY A 335 4.43 37.81 16.48
C GLY A 335 3.63 38.43 15.32
N GLN A 336 4.23 38.62 14.14
CA GLN A 336 3.65 39.39 13.04
C GLN A 336 2.80 38.55 12.05
N GLY A 337 1.97 37.62 12.52
CA GLY A 337 1.21 36.68 11.67
C GLY A 337 1.73 35.25 11.73
N MET A 338 1.04 34.29 11.10
CA MET A 338 1.29 32.87 11.30
C MET A 338 2.71 32.49 10.85
N THR A 339 3.40 31.69 11.67
CA THR A 339 4.73 31.17 11.33
C THR A 339 4.63 29.68 11.05
N LEU A 340 5.33 29.21 10.02
CA LEU A 340 5.36 27.81 9.61
C LEU A 340 6.76 27.25 9.78
N PHE A 341 6.91 26.32 10.72
CA PHE A 341 8.15 25.59 10.95
C PHE A 341 8.18 24.35 10.04
N PHE A 342 9.07 24.36 9.05
CA PHE A 342 9.27 23.18 8.20
C PHE A 342 10.09 22.12 8.94
N ASN A 343 9.47 20.96 9.21
CA ASN A 343 10.21 19.85 9.79
C ASN A 343 10.93 19.02 8.72
N ARG A 344 12.26 19.14 8.70
CA ARG A 344 13.13 18.41 7.78
C ARG A 344 13.12 16.89 8.06
N PRO A 345 13.41 16.05 7.06
CA PRO A 345 13.70 14.64 7.28
C PRO A 345 14.80 14.42 8.32
N TYR A 346 14.71 13.33 9.07
CA TYR A 346 15.71 13.02 10.10
C TYR A 346 17.09 12.88 9.48
N ALA A 347 18.09 13.43 10.19
CA ALA A 347 19.50 13.35 9.83
C ALA A 347 19.81 13.77 8.39
N SER A 348 19.18 14.86 7.91
CA SER A 348 19.28 15.30 6.53
C SER A 348 19.59 16.81 6.41
N GLY A 349 20.56 17.16 5.57
CA GLY A 349 20.98 18.54 5.31
C GLY A 349 21.98 19.14 6.31
N GLY A 350 22.41 20.37 6.06
CA GLY A 350 23.47 21.05 6.77
C GLY A 350 24.82 20.38 6.49
N GLN A 351 25.42 19.80 7.53
CA GLN A 351 26.64 18.98 7.42
C GLN A 351 26.35 17.51 7.13
N GLN A 352 25.08 17.13 7.08
CA GLN A 352 24.63 15.76 6.82
C GLN A 352 24.28 15.59 5.34
N GLU A 353 24.29 14.35 4.88
CA GLU A 353 23.82 14.01 3.54
C GLU A 353 22.37 14.48 3.35
N TRP A 354 22.09 15.09 2.20
CA TRP A 354 20.74 15.47 1.83
C TRP A 354 19.96 14.22 1.41
N PHE A 355 18.81 13.99 2.03
CA PHE A 355 18.06 12.74 1.98
C PHE A 355 18.94 11.53 2.33
N SER A 356 19.46 11.52 3.55
CA SER A 356 20.30 10.44 4.08
C SER A 356 19.62 9.08 4.18
N GLU A 357 18.31 8.99 3.90
CA GLU A 357 17.47 7.78 4.01
C GLU A 357 17.44 7.15 5.41
N LYS A 358 17.93 7.86 6.43
CA LYS A 358 17.84 7.45 7.85
C LYS A 358 16.44 7.58 8.44
N SER A 359 15.56 8.30 7.75
CA SER A 359 14.10 8.24 7.91
C SER A 359 13.47 8.02 6.55
N LYS A 360 12.24 7.52 6.54
CA LYS A 360 11.44 7.27 5.33
C LYS A 360 10.20 8.15 5.35
N ILE A 361 9.55 8.25 4.19
CA ILE A 361 8.24 8.88 4.11
C ILE A 361 7.27 8.13 5.05
N GLY A 362 6.51 8.88 5.83
CA GLY A 362 5.64 8.38 6.89
C GLY A 362 6.25 8.48 8.29
N ASP A 363 7.58 8.51 8.41
CA ASP A 363 8.29 8.59 9.69
C ASP A 363 8.29 10.03 10.26
N VAL A 364 8.60 10.13 11.55
CA VAL A 364 8.88 11.41 12.22
C VAL A 364 10.18 12.03 11.67
N GLY A 365 10.19 13.34 11.46
CA GLY A 365 11.38 14.06 10.98
C GLY A 365 12.42 14.32 12.09
N ALA A 366 13.29 15.30 11.85
CA ALA A 366 14.35 15.69 12.78
C ALA A 366 13.78 16.31 14.07
N ASP A 367 14.43 16.12 15.23
CA ASP A 367 13.93 16.60 16.54
C ASP A 367 13.96 18.13 16.74
N ASP A 368 14.39 18.88 15.72
CA ASP A 368 14.46 20.34 15.74
C ASP A 368 13.16 21.02 16.14
N TRP A 369 12.01 20.45 15.76
CA TRP A 369 10.69 21.01 16.11
C TRP A 369 10.43 21.00 17.62
N LYS A 370 11.07 20.10 18.38
CA LYS A 370 11.00 19.97 19.85
C LYS A 370 12.30 20.41 20.54
N HIS A 371 13.20 21.07 19.83
CA HIS A 371 14.43 21.62 20.42
C HIS A 371 14.10 22.68 21.49
N PRO A 372 14.77 22.70 22.67
CA PRO A 372 14.42 23.63 23.77
C PRO A 372 14.33 25.10 23.34
N GLY A 373 15.24 25.57 22.49
CA GLY A 373 15.19 26.93 21.94
C GLY A 373 13.99 27.21 21.02
N VAL A 374 13.54 26.21 20.26
CA VAL A 374 12.35 26.31 19.40
C VAL A 374 11.08 26.31 20.27
N VAL A 375 11.02 25.41 21.25
CA VAL A 375 9.93 25.33 22.24
C VAL A 375 9.79 26.63 23.02
N ALA A 376 10.89 27.17 23.54
CA ALA A 376 10.91 28.45 24.25
C ALA A 376 10.47 29.61 23.35
N SER A 377 10.88 29.61 22.07
CA SER A 377 10.42 30.62 21.10
C SER A 377 8.90 30.54 20.85
N ASN A 378 8.36 29.33 20.71
CA ASN A 378 6.92 29.11 20.51
C ASN A 378 6.10 29.57 21.72
N HIS A 379 6.50 29.17 22.93
CA HIS A 379 5.80 29.59 24.16
C HIS A 379 5.94 31.09 24.42
N PHE A 380 7.12 31.67 24.19
CA PHE A 380 7.33 33.11 24.24
C PHE A 380 6.36 33.84 23.31
N ARG A 381 6.30 33.41 22.04
CA ARG A 381 5.36 33.98 21.06
C ARG A 381 3.91 33.91 21.57
N ASN A 382 3.48 32.73 22.02
CA ASN A 382 2.10 32.50 22.45
C ASN A 382 1.74 33.34 23.69
N ALA A 383 2.65 33.46 24.66
CA ALA A 383 2.46 34.24 25.88
C ALA A 383 2.37 35.75 25.61
N MET A 384 2.99 36.20 24.52
CA MET A 384 3.11 37.61 24.13
C MET A 384 2.05 38.07 23.12
N VAL A 385 0.99 37.29 22.90
CA VAL A 385 -0.11 37.74 22.03
C VAL A 385 -0.73 39.04 22.57
N GLY A 386 -0.81 40.06 21.71
CA GLY A 386 -1.41 41.36 22.05
C GLY A 386 -0.50 42.33 22.83
N THR A 387 0.82 42.12 22.82
CA THR A 387 1.83 43.07 23.31
C THR A 387 2.52 43.80 22.16
N ASP A 388 3.09 44.97 22.45
CA ASP A 388 3.94 45.71 21.51
C ASP A 388 5.23 44.94 21.20
N MET A 389 5.96 45.35 20.17
CA MET A 389 7.19 44.69 19.74
C MET A 389 8.32 45.69 19.45
N ASN A 390 9.53 45.36 19.89
CA ASN A 390 10.76 46.05 19.49
C ASN A 390 11.85 45.03 19.15
N ILE A 391 12.60 45.24 18.07
CA ILE A 391 13.72 44.40 17.68
C ILE A 391 15.00 45.24 17.58
N THR A 392 16.08 44.77 18.19
CA THR A 392 17.39 45.42 18.15
C THR A 392 18.52 44.40 18.04
N ASN A 393 19.73 44.87 17.74
CA ASN A 393 20.94 44.04 17.79
C ASN A 393 21.65 44.18 19.14
N CYS A 394 21.89 43.06 19.81
CA CYS A 394 22.50 42.99 21.15
C CYS A 394 24.02 42.78 21.08
N GLY A 395 24.73 43.72 20.46
CA GLY A 395 26.19 43.73 20.35
C GLY A 395 26.71 43.76 18.91
N GLY A 396 26.02 43.10 17.99
CA GLY A 396 26.35 43.08 16.56
C GLY A 396 25.39 42.21 15.75
N ASP A 397 25.73 41.98 14.47
CA ASP A 397 24.95 41.17 13.52
C ASP A 397 24.74 39.71 13.97
N ASN A 398 25.56 39.22 14.89
CA ASN A 398 25.46 37.87 15.45
C ASN A 398 24.43 37.72 16.58
N CYS A 399 23.81 38.81 17.06
CA CYS A 399 22.87 38.80 18.19
C CYS A 399 21.65 39.66 17.92
N ALA A 400 20.45 39.08 18.06
CA ALA A 400 19.17 39.78 17.98
C ALA A 400 18.44 39.73 19.32
N MET A 401 17.77 40.81 19.67
CA MET A 401 16.91 40.94 20.84
C MET A 401 15.51 41.37 20.37
N VAL A 402 14.52 40.49 20.57
CA VAL A 402 13.10 40.75 20.28
C VAL A 402 12.36 40.92 21.60
N GLU A 403 11.99 42.16 21.90
CA GLU A 403 11.25 42.54 23.09
C GLU A 403 9.76 42.56 22.79
N ARG A 404 8.97 42.02 23.69
CA ARG A 404 7.50 42.04 23.64
C ARG A 404 7.00 42.56 24.98
N TYR A 405 6.23 43.65 24.97
CA TYR A 405 5.98 44.41 26.19
C TYR A 405 4.66 45.18 26.23
N LYS A 406 4.27 45.59 27.44
CA LYS A 406 3.26 46.61 27.72
C LYS A 406 3.85 47.58 28.74
N SER A 407 3.82 48.88 28.46
CA SER A 407 4.31 49.89 29.41
C SER A 407 3.29 50.16 30.53
N ASP A 408 3.01 49.17 31.36
CA ASP A 408 2.02 49.23 32.45
C ASP A 408 2.60 49.01 33.86
N GLY A 409 3.91 48.79 33.96
CA GLY A 409 4.63 48.57 35.22
C GLY A 409 4.54 47.12 35.72
N ASN A 410 4.08 46.17 34.90
CA ASN A 410 3.87 44.78 35.29
C ASN A 410 4.82 43.82 34.52
N PRO A 411 5.95 43.40 35.12
CA PRO A 411 6.91 42.51 34.44
C PRO A 411 6.38 41.09 34.11
N SER A 412 5.13 40.74 34.46
CA SER A 412 4.54 39.43 34.14
C SER A 412 3.90 39.33 32.75
N ASN A 413 3.72 40.45 32.04
CA ASN A 413 3.20 40.50 30.67
C ASN A 413 4.26 40.95 29.65
N ASP A 414 5.51 41.04 30.12
CA ASP A 414 6.68 41.49 29.39
C ASP A 414 7.68 40.33 29.20
N GLY A 415 8.48 40.42 28.15
CA GLY A 415 9.63 39.55 28.00
C GLY A 415 10.48 39.85 26.78
N VAL A 416 11.64 39.19 26.73
CA VAL A 416 12.58 39.34 25.63
C VAL A 416 13.12 37.99 25.18
N LEU A 417 13.09 37.74 23.88
CA LEU A 417 13.79 36.63 23.25
C LEU A 417 15.10 37.14 22.66
N VAL A 418 16.20 36.47 23.01
CA VAL A 418 17.53 36.73 22.48
C VAL A 418 17.99 35.51 21.69
N SER A 419 18.45 35.74 20.47
CA SER A 419 19.07 34.69 19.65
C SER A 419 20.47 35.12 19.24
N THR A 420 21.41 34.18 19.37
CA THR A 420 22.81 34.35 18.97
C THR A 420 23.21 33.29 17.95
N THR A 421 24.14 33.66 17.07
CA THR A 421 24.75 32.73 16.10
C THR A 421 26.04 32.12 16.64
N GLU A 422 26.64 31.21 15.90
CA GLU A 422 27.95 30.61 16.22
C GLU A 422 29.10 31.62 16.26
N ARG A 423 28.88 32.85 15.78
CA ARG A 423 29.89 33.92 15.76
C ARG A 423 30.17 34.53 17.14
N GLY A 424 29.29 34.34 18.13
CA GLY A 424 29.54 34.79 19.50
C GLY A 424 28.27 35.08 20.31
N GLY A 425 28.40 35.01 21.63
CA GLY A 425 27.37 35.40 22.60
C GLY A 425 27.31 36.91 22.82
N ALA A 426 26.51 37.33 23.79
CA ALA A 426 26.29 38.74 24.13
C ALA A 426 26.18 38.97 25.63
N ASN A 427 26.85 40.02 26.13
CA ASN A 427 26.56 40.60 27.42
C ASN A 427 25.39 41.59 27.26
N LEU A 428 24.32 41.40 28.02
CA LEU A 428 23.12 42.22 27.93
C LEU A 428 23.13 43.40 28.91
N SER A 429 24.03 43.39 29.90
CA SER A 429 24.14 44.46 30.89
C SER A 429 24.48 45.81 30.23
N GLY A 430 23.71 46.84 30.58
CA GLY A 430 23.84 48.20 30.07
C GLY A 430 22.98 48.50 28.83
N LEU A 431 22.41 47.48 28.18
CA LEU A 431 21.54 47.67 27.02
C LEU A 431 20.23 48.34 27.44
N SER A 432 19.74 49.24 26.58
CA SER A 432 18.42 49.85 26.75
C SER A 432 17.34 48.84 26.42
N THR A 433 16.23 48.88 27.15
CA THR A 433 15.12 47.94 27.00
C THR A 433 13.78 48.65 27.18
N LYS A 434 12.75 48.08 26.57
CA LYS A 434 11.34 48.49 26.71
C LYS A 434 10.61 47.74 27.81
N LEU A 435 11.22 46.71 28.38
CA LEU A 435 10.63 45.92 29.44
C LEU A 435 10.45 46.74 30.73
N ASP A 436 9.41 46.41 31.47
CA ASP A 436 9.18 46.90 32.82
C ASP A 436 10.23 46.37 33.80
N ASN A 437 10.40 47.11 34.91
CA ASN A 437 11.36 46.74 35.95
C ASN A 437 11.02 45.37 36.55
N GLY A 438 12.01 44.49 36.63
CA GLY A 438 11.81 43.15 37.15
C GLY A 438 13.00 42.22 36.90
N THR A 439 12.85 40.98 37.33
CA THR A 439 13.78 39.90 37.02
C THR A 439 13.07 38.90 36.10
N TYR A 440 13.71 38.60 34.99
CA TYR A 440 13.16 37.71 33.96
C TYR A 440 14.06 36.48 33.86
N LYS A 441 13.46 35.29 33.83
CA LYS A 441 14.16 34.01 33.78
C LYS A 441 14.12 33.45 32.36
N ASP A 442 15.25 32.98 31.87
CA ASP A 442 15.35 32.22 30.63
C ASP A 442 14.72 30.83 30.78
N GLU A 443 13.81 30.49 29.87
CA GLU A 443 13.19 29.16 29.83
C GLU A 443 14.17 28.03 29.49
N VAL A 444 15.24 28.32 28.75
CA VAL A 444 16.15 27.27 28.28
C VAL A 444 17.23 26.97 29.31
N SER A 445 18.03 27.99 29.69
CA SER A 445 19.16 27.82 30.62
C SER A 445 18.78 28.00 32.09
N GLY A 446 17.64 28.62 32.39
CA GLY A 446 17.28 29.04 33.74
C GLY A 446 18.05 30.27 34.25
N SER A 447 18.95 30.85 33.44
CA SER A 447 19.64 32.11 33.76
C SER A 447 18.66 33.27 33.87
N THR A 448 19.11 34.41 34.40
CA THR A 448 18.23 35.57 34.62
C THR A 448 18.82 36.85 34.09
N ILE A 449 17.96 37.73 33.58
CA ILE A 449 18.26 39.15 33.43
C ILE A 449 17.51 39.96 34.46
N THR A 450 18.06 41.11 34.85
CA THR A 450 17.37 42.10 35.70
C THR A 450 17.22 43.40 34.94
N VAL A 451 16.03 44.00 35.00
CA VAL A 451 15.69 45.27 34.36
C VAL A 451 15.38 46.29 35.43
N SER A 452 16.03 47.47 35.32
CA SER A 452 15.77 48.61 36.19
C SER A 452 16.03 49.91 35.44
N GLY A 453 15.05 50.83 35.46
CA GLY A 453 15.17 52.16 34.87
C GLY A 453 15.32 52.14 33.35
N GLY A 454 14.61 51.23 32.67
CA GLY A 454 14.65 51.08 31.20
C GLY A 454 15.96 50.50 30.67
N LYS A 455 16.74 49.81 31.52
CA LYS A 455 17.98 49.12 31.15
C LYS A 455 18.04 47.72 31.73
N ILE A 456 18.64 46.80 30.97
CA ILE A 456 19.08 45.51 31.49
C ILE A 456 20.33 45.78 32.34
N THR A 457 20.29 45.50 33.64
CA THR A 457 21.39 45.77 34.57
C THR A 457 22.35 44.59 34.74
N SER A 458 21.90 43.37 34.45
CA SER A 458 22.71 42.15 34.55
C SER A 458 22.17 41.05 33.64
N GLY A 459 23.06 40.18 33.15
CA GLY A 459 22.72 39.00 32.34
C GLY A 459 23.54 38.91 31.06
N SER A 460 23.68 37.69 30.53
CA SER A 460 24.37 37.39 29.28
C SER A 460 23.72 36.19 28.60
N VAL A 461 23.98 36.04 27.30
CA VAL A 461 23.53 34.89 26.49
C VAL A 461 24.74 34.33 25.77
N GLU A 462 24.90 33.01 25.80
CA GLU A 462 26.02 32.31 25.18
C GLU A 462 25.93 32.33 23.64
N ALA A 463 27.03 32.01 22.96
CA ALA A 463 27.02 31.87 21.50
C ALA A 463 26.14 30.71 21.04
N ASN A 464 25.56 30.79 19.84
CA ASN A 464 24.76 29.73 19.22
C ASN A 464 23.57 29.24 20.06
N THR A 465 22.87 30.17 20.74
CA THR A 465 21.75 29.83 21.62
C THR A 465 20.52 30.69 21.36
N VAL A 466 19.37 30.18 21.82
CA VAL A 466 18.12 30.92 21.92
C VAL A 466 17.75 30.96 23.40
N ALA A 467 17.52 32.16 23.93
CA ALA A 467 17.13 32.40 25.31
C ALA A 467 15.85 33.25 25.36
N ALA A 468 14.84 32.80 26.10
CA ALA A 468 13.57 33.49 26.22
C ALA A 468 13.34 33.92 27.67
N PHE A 469 13.59 35.20 27.96
CA PHE A 469 13.49 35.77 29.29
C PHE A 469 12.08 36.33 29.53
N TYR A 470 11.22 35.56 30.20
CA TYR A 470 9.88 35.98 30.59
C TYR A 470 9.31 35.13 31.73
N ASN A 471 8.12 35.51 32.20
CA ASN A 471 7.41 34.74 33.23
C ASN A 471 6.46 33.71 32.56
N ALA A 472 6.96 32.49 32.38
CA ALA A 472 6.22 31.36 31.82
C ALA A 472 4.92 31.10 32.59
N LYS A 473 3.82 30.86 31.86
CA LYS A 473 2.49 30.59 32.44
C LYS A 473 2.08 29.12 32.34
N VAL A 474 2.88 28.30 31.66
CA VAL A 474 2.64 26.89 31.39
C VAL A 474 3.92 26.09 31.63
N ASP A 475 3.80 24.76 31.65
CA ASP A 475 4.96 23.88 31.76
C ASP A 475 5.75 23.89 30.43
N THR A 476 6.93 24.50 30.46
CA THR A 476 7.86 24.59 29.33
C THR A 476 9.07 23.68 29.53
N THR A 477 8.95 22.65 30.39
CA THR A 477 10.01 21.67 30.62
C THR A 477 10.48 21.07 29.28
N PRO A 478 11.80 20.96 29.04
CA PRO A 478 12.35 20.37 27.83
C PRO A 478 11.76 18.99 27.55
N ILE A 479 11.34 18.78 26.30
CA ILE A 479 10.81 17.50 25.82
C ILE A 479 11.98 16.52 25.70
N SER A 480 11.75 15.30 26.18
CA SER A 480 12.67 14.18 26.12
C SER A 480 11.96 12.98 25.50
N SER A 481 12.57 12.33 24.51
CA SER A 481 11.99 11.13 23.89
C SER A 481 13.05 10.05 23.66
N ALA A 482 12.59 8.80 23.65
CA ALA A 482 13.35 7.65 23.19
C ALA A 482 12.42 6.79 22.33
N GLU A 483 12.89 6.44 21.15
CA GLU A 483 12.09 5.83 20.09
C GLU A 483 12.87 4.70 19.40
N ALA A 484 12.14 3.77 18.78
CA ALA A 484 12.71 2.74 17.92
C ALA A 484 12.07 2.87 16.54
N MET A 485 12.86 3.08 15.48
CA MET A 485 12.38 3.43 14.14
C MET A 485 12.74 2.36 13.09
N PRO A 486 11.82 1.98 12.18
CA PRO A 486 10.41 2.37 12.17
C PRO A 486 9.73 1.93 13.48
N ASN A 487 8.71 2.65 13.95
CA ASN A 487 8.02 2.39 15.22
C ASN A 487 7.06 1.20 15.17
N LYS A 488 6.82 0.65 13.98
CA LYS A 488 6.00 -0.53 13.73
C LYS A 488 6.34 -1.14 12.38
N GLY A 489 5.86 -2.35 12.14
CA GLY A 489 5.90 -2.97 10.84
C GLY A 489 6.08 -4.48 10.91
N SER A 490 5.93 -5.10 9.74
CA SER A 490 6.17 -6.52 9.55
C SER A 490 7.52 -6.75 8.87
N PHE A 491 8.12 -7.92 9.11
CA PHE A 491 9.35 -8.35 8.46
C PHE A 491 9.42 -9.88 8.39
N GLU A 492 10.10 -10.43 7.39
CA GLU A 492 10.09 -11.88 7.15
C GLU A 492 11.25 -12.63 7.82
N ASP A 493 12.44 -12.02 7.85
CA ASP A 493 13.63 -12.67 8.40
C ASP A 493 14.23 -11.86 9.56
N THR A 494 14.88 -10.75 9.24
CA THR A 494 15.39 -9.78 10.20
C THR A 494 14.93 -8.38 9.83
N LYS A 495 15.00 -7.47 10.80
CA LYS A 495 14.66 -6.06 10.61
C LYS A 495 15.66 -5.18 11.33
N ASP A 496 16.20 -4.19 10.62
CA ASP A 496 16.99 -3.14 11.22
C ASP A 496 16.08 -2.07 11.82
N ILE A 497 16.38 -1.72 13.08
CA ILE A 497 15.68 -0.75 13.91
C ILE A 497 16.69 0.31 14.36
N THR A 498 16.46 1.54 13.97
CA THR A 498 17.21 2.71 14.42
C THR A 498 16.70 3.18 15.77
N LEU A 499 17.53 3.12 16.80
CA LEU A 499 17.22 3.62 18.12
C LEU A 499 17.50 5.12 18.18
N ARG A 500 16.50 5.88 18.60
CA ARG A 500 16.57 7.34 18.70
C ARG A 500 16.43 7.79 20.14
N SER A 501 17.14 8.86 20.48
CA SER A 501 17.03 9.49 21.79
C SER A 501 17.27 10.99 21.71
N PHE A 502 16.39 11.76 22.34
CA PHE A 502 16.46 13.22 22.37
C PHE A 502 16.37 13.74 23.80
N ASN A 503 17.33 14.59 24.22
CA ASN A 503 17.41 15.15 25.59
C ASN A 503 17.28 14.09 26.70
N MET A 504 17.96 12.97 26.53
CA MET A 504 17.88 11.83 27.43
C MET A 504 19.26 11.40 27.92
N ALA A 505 19.33 10.95 29.17
CA ALA A 505 20.47 10.30 29.79
C ALA A 505 20.14 8.83 30.11
N ASN A 506 21.18 8.02 30.34
CA ASN A 506 21.05 6.59 30.71
C ASN A 506 20.16 5.79 29.75
N VAL A 507 20.24 6.10 28.45
CA VAL A 507 19.41 5.46 27.43
C VAL A 507 19.81 4.01 27.22
N SER A 508 18.82 3.13 27.18
CA SER A 508 19.02 1.71 26.95
C SER A 508 17.86 1.08 26.21
N TYR A 509 18.13 -0.04 25.54
CA TYR A 509 17.12 -0.84 24.87
C TYR A 509 17.11 -2.28 25.43
N ALA A 510 15.97 -2.93 25.29
CA ALA A 510 15.79 -4.36 25.50
C ALA A 510 14.84 -4.93 24.45
N THR A 511 15.18 -6.07 23.87
CA THR A 511 14.32 -6.79 22.93
C THR A 511 13.64 -7.98 23.60
N SER A 512 12.49 -8.41 23.09
CA SER A 512 11.86 -9.67 23.54
C SER A 512 12.71 -10.91 23.25
N GLU A 513 13.74 -10.78 22.41
CA GLU A 513 14.71 -11.81 22.05
C GLU A 513 15.86 -11.93 23.06
N GLY A 514 15.87 -11.08 24.10
CA GLY A 514 16.88 -11.09 25.16
C GLY A 514 18.12 -10.24 24.87
N ALA A 515 18.19 -9.55 23.73
CA ALA A 515 19.23 -8.57 23.48
C ALA A 515 18.94 -7.29 24.29
N SER A 516 19.95 -6.70 24.91
CA SER A 516 19.81 -5.43 25.62
C SER A 516 21.15 -4.70 25.69
N GLY A 517 21.10 -3.38 25.87
CA GLY A 517 22.30 -2.56 26.02
C GLY A 517 22.00 -1.07 26.08
N SER A 518 23.02 -0.27 26.39
CA SER A 518 22.98 1.18 26.18
C SER A 518 23.10 1.49 24.69
N PHE A 519 22.47 2.57 24.23
CA PHE A 519 22.60 3.02 22.84
C PHE A 519 22.90 4.53 22.78
N LYS A 520 23.35 5.00 21.62
CA LYS A 520 23.41 6.42 21.25
C LYS A 520 22.37 6.69 20.18
N ASP A 521 21.90 7.93 20.11
CA ASP A 521 20.98 8.36 19.06
C ASP A 521 21.51 7.99 17.66
N GLY A 522 20.69 7.25 16.90
CA GLY A 522 21.03 6.74 15.58
C GLY A 522 21.67 5.35 15.53
N ASP A 523 21.94 4.70 16.67
CA ASP A 523 22.41 3.31 16.70
C ASP A 523 21.37 2.37 16.04
N ILE A 524 21.85 1.38 15.29
CA ILE A 524 20.98 0.39 14.63
C ILE A 524 21.13 -0.95 15.33
N ILE A 525 19.99 -1.56 15.67
CA ILE A 525 19.91 -2.95 16.12
C ILE A 525 19.16 -3.78 15.07
N THR A 526 19.58 -5.03 14.89
CA THR A 526 18.85 -5.98 14.05
C THR A 526 18.04 -6.91 14.93
N ILE A 527 16.72 -6.94 14.72
CA ILE A 527 15.79 -7.81 15.43
C ILE A 527 15.34 -8.96 14.53
N GLY A 528 14.82 -10.03 15.16
CA GLY A 528 14.15 -11.12 14.46
C GLY A 528 14.98 -12.38 14.28
N ALA A 529 16.31 -12.31 14.39
CA ALA A 529 17.18 -13.46 14.13
C ALA A 529 16.96 -14.63 15.11
N ALA A 530 16.53 -14.36 16.35
CA ALA A 530 16.29 -15.37 17.37
C ALA A 530 14.80 -15.76 17.49
N SER A 531 13.91 -15.04 16.83
CA SER A 531 12.47 -15.26 16.88
C SER A 531 12.00 -16.23 15.81
N ALA A 532 11.15 -17.18 16.23
CA ALA A 532 10.42 -18.04 15.30
C ALA A 532 9.46 -17.22 14.43
N GLY A 533 9.22 -17.66 13.20
CA GLY A 533 8.22 -17.04 12.33
C GLY A 533 6.82 -16.98 12.96
N GLY A 534 6.09 -15.92 12.67
CA GLY A 534 4.74 -15.67 13.21
C GLY A 534 4.74 -15.16 14.66
N LYS A 535 5.90 -14.73 15.18
CA LYS A 535 6.04 -14.15 16.52
C LYS A 535 6.25 -12.65 16.45
N ASP A 536 5.75 -11.97 17.48
CA ASP A 536 6.00 -10.56 17.69
C ASP A 536 7.37 -10.41 18.33
N VAL A 537 8.14 -9.45 17.83
CA VAL A 537 9.39 -9.00 18.43
C VAL A 537 9.16 -7.61 18.97
N THR A 538 9.42 -7.40 20.26
CA THR A 538 9.28 -6.08 20.87
C THR A 538 10.64 -5.45 21.08
N VAL A 539 10.75 -4.15 20.85
CA VAL A 539 11.89 -3.32 21.26
C VAL A 539 11.40 -2.31 22.28
N THR A 540 11.90 -2.41 23.50
CA THR A 540 11.66 -1.43 24.56
C THR A 540 12.85 -0.50 24.65
N VAL A 541 12.62 0.79 24.51
CA VAL A 541 13.61 1.84 24.73
C VAL A 541 13.28 2.59 26.00
N THR A 542 14.30 2.85 26.81
CA THR A 542 14.17 3.52 28.09
C THR A 542 15.25 4.56 28.28
N GLY A 543 15.01 5.51 29.17
CA GLY A 543 16.04 6.41 29.70
C GLY A 543 15.44 7.43 30.67
N THR A 544 16.26 8.37 31.09
CA THR A 544 15.87 9.45 32.00
C THR A 544 16.00 10.78 31.27
N GLY A 545 14.90 11.51 31.14
CA GLY A 545 14.93 12.85 30.57
C GLY A 545 15.75 13.81 31.45
N ASN A 546 16.19 14.93 30.87
CA ASN A 546 16.96 15.94 31.61
C ASN A 546 16.21 16.55 32.82
N ASN A 547 14.89 16.39 32.85
CA ASN A 547 14.01 16.75 33.97
C ASN A 547 13.92 15.68 35.08
N GLY A 548 14.67 14.58 34.96
CA GLY A 548 14.66 13.45 35.90
C GLY A 548 13.50 12.46 35.70
N LYS A 549 12.57 12.69 34.76
CA LYS A 549 11.47 11.77 34.48
C LYS A 549 11.96 10.58 33.66
N SER A 550 11.56 9.37 34.05
CA SER A 550 11.81 8.16 33.25
C SER A 550 10.88 8.10 32.05
N VAL A 551 11.42 7.80 30.88
CA VAL A 551 10.68 7.50 29.64
C VAL A 551 10.90 6.03 29.32
N SER A 552 9.83 5.33 28.96
CA SER A 552 9.86 3.93 28.57
C SER A 552 8.79 3.68 27.51
N HIS A 553 9.22 3.31 26.30
CA HIS A 553 8.32 2.97 25.20
C HIS A 553 8.64 1.58 24.66
N THR A 554 7.61 0.80 24.36
CA THR A 554 7.73 -0.54 23.77
C THR A 554 7.08 -0.56 22.41
N TYR A 555 7.88 -0.82 21.39
CA TYR A 555 7.48 -0.96 19.99
C TYR A 555 7.37 -2.44 19.64
N THR A 556 6.37 -2.81 18.84
CA THR A 556 6.10 -4.20 18.47
C THR A 556 6.19 -4.38 16.97
N TYR A 557 6.91 -5.42 16.55
CA TYR A 557 7.20 -5.76 15.17
C TYR A 557 6.74 -7.18 14.89
N HIS A 558 6.00 -7.38 13.80
CA HIS A 558 5.43 -8.68 13.48
C HIS A 558 6.36 -9.47 12.55
N LYS A 559 7.01 -10.53 13.05
CA LYS A 559 7.76 -11.43 12.18
C LYS A 559 6.79 -12.33 11.42
N GLY A 560 6.84 -12.30 10.09
CA GLY A 560 6.03 -13.13 9.21
C GLY A 560 6.12 -14.62 9.55
N ALA A 561 5.05 -15.37 9.28
CA ALA A 561 5.07 -16.82 9.44
C ALA A 561 6.09 -17.40 8.45
N GLN A 562 7.11 -18.10 8.97
CA GLN A 562 8.17 -18.61 8.13
C GLN A 562 7.81 -20.00 7.60
N THR A 563 7.82 -20.15 6.27
CA THR A 563 7.86 -21.46 5.62
C THR A 563 9.34 -21.90 5.63
N PRO A 564 9.70 -22.95 6.39
CA PRO A 564 11.10 -23.34 6.54
C PRO A 564 11.67 -23.83 5.22
N VAL A 565 12.97 -23.60 5.00
CA VAL A 565 13.70 -24.28 3.94
C VAL A 565 13.79 -25.75 4.34
N GLU A 566 13.17 -26.63 3.55
CA GLU A 566 13.21 -28.08 3.77
C GLU A 566 14.44 -28.70 3.12
N SER A 567 14.82 -28.21 1.94
CA SER A 567 16.05 -28.64 1.27
C SER A 567 16.64 -27.55 0.39
N VAL A 568 17.96 -27.56 0.31
CA VAL A 568 18.71 -26.90 -0.75
C VAL A 568 19.23 -28.02 -1.65
N THR A 569 19.15 -27.85 -2.96
CA THR A 569 19.81 -28.74 -3.91
C THR A 569 20.67 -27.93 -4.86
N ILE A 570 21.82 -28.48 -5.24
CA ILE A 570 22.74 -27.85 -6.18
C ILE A 570 22.65 -28.60 -7.51
N SER A 571 22.38 -27.87 -8.58
CA SER A 571 22.37 -28.38 -9.96
C SER A 571 23.21 -27.48 -10.86
N GLY A 572 23.59 -27.96 -12.04
CA GLY A 572 24.36 -27.20 -13.02
C GLY A 572 24.84 -28.12 -14.13
N ASP A 573 25.25 -27.55 -15.25
CA ASP A 573 25.77 -28.32 -16.37
C ASP A 573 27.03 -29.09 -15.93
N GLY A 574 27.03 -30.41 -16.15
CA GLY A 574 28.11 -31.31 -15.73
C GLY A 574 28.01 -31.84 -14.29
N VAL A 575 27.07 -31.37 -13.47
CA VAL A 575 26.84 -31.90 -12.11
C VAL A 575 26.07 -33.21 -12.19
N ASN A 576 26.70 -34.31 -11.76
CA ASN A 576 26.09 -35.65 -11.71
C ASN A 576 26.36 -36.31 -10.37
N ASN A 577 25.32 -36.83 -9.71
CA ASN A 577 25.40 -37.49 -8.39
C ASN A 577 26.17 -36.67 -7.34
N GLY A 578 25.94 -35.35 -7.29
CA GLY A 578 26.59 -34.44 -6.35
C GLY A 578 28.07 -34.19 -6.63
N ARG A 579 28.53 -34.46 -7.86
CA ARG A 579 29.92 -34.22 -8.29
C ARG A 579 29.95 -33.42 -9.56
N LEU A 580 30.89 -32.48 -9.63
CA LEU A 580 31.24 -31.74 -10.82
C LEU A 580 32.69 -32.06 -11.17
N ASN A 581 32.93 -32.57 -12.36
CA ASN A 581 34.28 -32.77 -12.88
C ASN A 581 34.59 -31.66 -13.87
N MET A 582 35.68 -30.94 -13.63
CA MET A 582 36.17 -29.87 -14.48
C MET A 582 37.55 -30.27 -15.00
N ASP A 583 37.79 -30.13 -16.30
CA ASP A 583 39.13 -30.30 -16.88
C ASP A 583 39.62 -28.93 -17.36
N LEU A 584 40.72 -28.45 -16.78
CA LEU A 584 41.29 -27.14 -17.10
C LEU A 584 41.69 -26.99 -18.58
N ASN A 585 41.75 -28.09 -19.34
CA ASN A 585 41.98 -28.07 -20.79
C ASN A 585 40.71 -27.84 -21.64
N SER A 586 39.51 -28.04 -21.07
CA SER A 586 38.26 -28.05 -21.85
C SER A 586 37.07 -27.38 -21.16
N THR A 587 37.08 -27.20 -19.84
CA THR A 587 36.01 -26.57 -19.06
C THR A 587 36.60 -25.93 -17.80
N THR A 588 36.82 -24.61 -17.84
CA THR A 588 37.49 -23.85 -16.76
C THR A 588 36.52 -23.24 -15.75
N SER A 589 35.23 -23.13 -16.11
CA SER A 589 34.18 -22.66 -15.21
C SER A 589 32.87 -23.42 -15.44
N ALA A 590 32.00 -23.45 -14.43
CA ALA A 590 30.68 -24.04 -14.50
C ALA A 590 29.70 -23.23 -13.63
N GLN A 591 28.54 -22.90 -14.19
CA GLN A 591 27.50 -22.20 -13.45
C GLN A 591 26.67 -23.21 -12.63
N LEU A 592 26.65 -23.04 -11.31
CA LEU A 592 25.75 -23.78 -10.44
C LEU A 592 24.50 -22.96 -10.14
N THR A 593 23.40 -23.67 -9.92
CA THR A 593 22.13 -23.14 -9.45
C THR A 593 21.77 -23.87 -8.16
N ALA A 594 21.41 -23.12 -7.13
CA ALA A 594 20.85 -23.67 -5.91
C ALA A 594 19.32 -23.55 -5.97
N THR A 595 18.63 -24.66 -5.80
CA THR A 595 17.17 -24.69 -5.68
C THR A 595 16.79 -24.83 -4.21
N VAL A 596 16.00 -23.89 -3.71
CA VAL A 596 15.46 -23.89 -2.35
C VAL A 596 14.03 -24.44 -2.38
N THR A 597 13.76 -25.48 -1.58
CA THR A 597 12.46 -26.15 -1.50
C THR A 597 11.90 -26.02 -0.07
N PRO A 598 10.58 -25.80 0.11
CA PRO A 598 9.59 -25.57 -0.94
C PRO A 598 9.76 -24.19 -1.61
N SER A 599 9.16 -24.00 -2.79
CA SER A 599 9.33 -22.77 -3.58
C SER A 599 8.77 -21.52 -2.89
N ASP A 600 7.93 -21.70 -1.88
CA ASP A 600 7.34 -20.68 -1.01
C ASP A 600 8.06 -20.56 0.35
N ALA A 601 9.26 -21.16 0.51
CA ALA A 601 10.11 -20.92 1.67
C ALA A 601 10.36 -19.41 1.85
N THR A 602 10.39 -18.92 3.09
CA THR A 602 10.44 -17.47 3.34
C THR A 602 11.85 -16.89 3.35
N VAL A 603 12.88 -17.70 3.69
CA VAL A 603 14.30 -17.28 3.71
C VAL A 603 15.07 -17.99 2.58
N ARG A 604 15.01 -17.41 1.37
CA ARG A 604 15.50 -18.06 0.13
C ARG A 604 16.87 -17.58 -0.35
N ASN A 605 17.43 -16.56 0.29
CA ASN A 605 18.74 -16.03 -0.10
C ASN A 605 19.81 -17.11 0.09
N VAL A 606 20.53 -17.44 -1.00
CA VAL A 606 21.54 -18.49 -1.02
C VAL A 606 22.93 -17.90 -0.82
N ALA A 607 23.63 -18.37 0.20
CA ALA A 607 25.06 -18.10 0.41
C ALA A 607 25.92 -19.25 -0.13
N TRP A 608 26.96 -18.92 -0.92
CA TRP A 608 27.87 -19.88 -1.52
C TRP A 608 29.27 -19.84 -0.88
N SER A 609 29.92 -21.00 -0.73
CA SER A 609 31.30 -21.08 -0.22
C SER A 609 32.07 -22.26 -0.82
N SER A 610 33.41 -22.12 -0.93
CA SER A 610 34.32 -23.22 -1.31
C SER A 610 35.19 -23.62 -0.11
N SER A 611 35.33 -24.93 0.14
CA SER A 611 36.19 -25.45 1.22
C SER A 611 37.69 -25.25 0.96
N ASP A 612 38.07 -25.14 -0.31
CA ASP A 612 39.43 -24.82 -0.77
C ASP A 612 39.35 -23.95 -2.03
N PRO A 613 39.32 -22.61 -1.87
CA PRO A 613 39.31 -21.66 -2.97
C PRO A 613 40.54 -21.72 -3.88
N SER A 614 41.64 -22.36 -3.46
CA SER A 614 42.86 -22.51 -4.28
C SER A 614 42.71 -23.60 -5.36
N VAL A 615 41.79 -24.54 -5.18
CA VAL A 615 41.41 -25.57 -6.16
C VAL A 615 40.26 -25.08 -7.04
N ALA A 616 39.20 -24.52 -6.45
CA ALA A 616 38.13 -23.84 -7.19
C ALA A 616 37.40 -22.79 -6.34
N THR A 617 37.07 -21.63 -6.93
CA THR A 617 36.28 -20.56 -6.29
C THR A 617 34.80 -20.65 -6.68
N VAL A 618 33.92 -20.01 -5.91
CA VAL A 618 32.49 -19.85 -6.23
C VAL A 618 32.03 -18.42 -5.96
N SER A 619 31.29 -17.80 -6.88
CA SER A 619 30.73 -16.44 -6.71
C SER A 619 29.42 -16.44 -5.92
N SER A 620 28.92 -15.25 -5.57
CA SER A 620 27.58 -15.08 -4.97
C SER A 620 26.44 -15.51 -5.89
N SER A 621 26.67 -15.55 -7.21
CA SER A 621 25.72 -16.08 -8.20
C SER A 621 25.84 -17.60 -8.43
N GLY A 622 26.77 -18.29 -7.77
CA GLY A 622 26.98 -19.73 -7.94
C GLY A 622 27.92 -20.12 -9.09
N LEU A 623 28.66 -19.17 -9.68
CA LEU A 623 29.64 -19.47 -10.74
C LEU A 623 30.91 -20.09 -10.12
N VAL A 624 31.21 -21.35 -10.46
CA VAL A 624 32.40 -22.07 -10.00
C VAL A 624 33.52 -21.98 -11.02
N ARG A 625 34.74 -21.64 -10.59
CA ARG A 625 35.93 -21.56 -11.45
C ARG A 625 37.04 -22.49 -10.93
N GLY A 626 37.48 -23.43 -11.75
CA GLY A 626 38.59 -24.32 -11.44
C GLY A 626 39.92 -23.59 -11.58
N LYS A 627 40.79 -23.67 -10.57
CA LYS A 627 42.07 -22.96 -10.52
C LYS A 627 43.28 -23.89 -10.60
N LYS A 628 43.18 -25.09 -10.03
CA LYS A 628 44.28 -26.05 -9.98
C LYS A 628 43.73 -27.46 -9.92
N ALA A 629 44.44 -28.41 -10.54
CA ALA A 629 44.14 -29.82 -10.39
C ALA A 629 44.07 -30.22 -8.90
N GLY A 630 42.95 -30.82 -8.49
CA GLY A 630 42.63 -31.05 -7.08
C GLY A 630 41.17 -31.38 -6.88
N THR A 631 40.72 -31.47 -5.63
CA THR A 631 39.31 -31.65 -5.30
C THR A 631 38.92 -30.73 -4.16
N THR A 632 37.80 -30.03 -4.29
CA THR A 632 37.22 -29.13 -3.27
C THR A 632 35.72 -29.36 -3.15
N THR A 633 35.09 -28.81 -2.12
CA THR A 633 33.65 -28.89 -1.88
C THR A 633 33.03 -27.50 -2.00
N ILE A 634 32.01 -27.37 -2.85
CA ILE A 634 31.20 -26.16 -2.97
C ILE A 634 29.90 -26.36 -2.21
N THR A 635 29.56 -25.41 -1.34
CA THR A 635 28.37 -25.46 -0.48
C THR A 635 27.46 -24.26 -0.76
N ALA A 636 26.16 -24.53 -0.88
CA ALA A 636 25.09 -23.55 -0.95
C ALA A 636 24.23 -23.65 0.31
N THR A 637 23.94 -22.54 0.97
CA THR A 637 23.16 -22.48 2.21
C THR A 637 22.01 -21.49 2.10
N ALA A 638 20.79 -21.90 2.45
CA ALA A 638 19.62 -21.03 2.58
C ALA A 638 18.79 -21.46 3.80
N GLY A 639 18.34 -20.50 4.61
CA GLY A 639 17.54 -20.78 5.81
C GLY A 639 18.20 -21.74 6.82
N GLY A 640 19.54 -21.78 6.86
CA GLY A 640 20.30 -22.72 7.71
C GLY A 640 20.44 -24.14 7.17
N VAL A 641 19.81 -24.46 6.03
CA VAL A 641 19.93 -25.75 5.33
C VAL A 641 20.97 -25.63 4.22
N SER A 642 21.86 -26.60 4.14
CA SER A 642 22.95 -26.60 3.15
C SER A 642 22.90 -27.82 2.25
N ALA A 643 23.30 -27.64 1.00
CA ALA A 643 23.74 -28.72 0.14
C ALA A 643 25.17 -28.46 -0.33
N SER A 644 25.89 -29.54 -0.59
CA SER A 644 27.26 -29.47 -1.07
C SER A 644 27.48 -30.41 -2.24
N ILE A 645 28.36 -30.02 -3.14
CA ILE A 645 28.87 -30.90 -4.20
C ILE A 645 30.39 -30.98 -4.14
N THR A 646 30.94 -32.11 -4.56
CA THR A 646 32.38 -32.27 -4.74
C THR A 646 32.78 -31.80 -6.14
N VAL A 647 33.70 -30.84 -6.22
CA VAL A 647 34.28 -30.37 -7.47
C VAL A 647 35.67 -30.98 -7.61
N THR A 648 35.86 -31.84 -8.61
CA THR A 648 37.16 -32.40 -8.97
C THR A 648 37.67 -31.68 -10.22
N VAL A 649 38.82 -31.01 -10.07
CA VAL A 649 39.50 -30.30 -11.14
C VAL A 649 40.66 -31.17 -11.63
N THR A 650 40.72 -31.45 -12.92
CA THR A 650 41.78 -32.24 -13.60
C THR A 650 42.41 -31.42 -14.72
N GLY A 651 43.52 -31.92 -15.31
CA GLY A 651 44.27 -31.19 -16.33
C GLY A 651 45.17 -30.10 -15.76
N GLU A 652 46.13 -29.63 -16.56
CA GLU A 652 46.85 -28.38 -16.32
C GLU A 652 46.18 -27.27 -17.12
N ILE A 653 46.22 -26.02 -16.66
CA ILE A 653 45.74 -24.89 -17.46
C ILE A 653 46.69 -24.76 -18.66
N VAL A 654 46.26 -25.20 -19.84
CA VAL A 654 47.07 -25.08 -21.07
C VAL A 654 46.71 -23.80 -21.85
N THR A 655 45.67 -23.05 -21.43
CA THR A 655 45.36 -21.72 -21.99
C THR A 655 44.93 -20.71 -20.91
N PRO A 656 45.54 -19.52 -20.84
CA PRO A 656 45.10 -18.45 -19.96
C PRO A 656 43.80 -17.83 -20.49
N GLN A 657 42.78 -17.65 -19.64
CA GLN A 657 41.72 -16.68 -19.91
C GLN A 657 42.34 -15.30 -19.75
N GLY A 658 42.63 -14.66 -20.87
CA GLY A 658 43.27 -13.36 -20.87
C GLY A 658 42.33 -12.21 -21.21
N THR A 659 42.85 -11.00 -21.06
CA THR A 659 42.26 -9.81 -21.68
C THR A 659 42.98 -9.58 -23.01
N THR A 660 42.27 -9.71 -24.12
CA THR A 660 42.81 -9.46 -25.46
C THR A 660 42.72 -7.97 -25.78
N VAL A 661 43.86 -7.35 -26.02
CA VAL A 661 43.97 -5.92 -26.30
C VAL A 661 44.27 -5.71 -27.77
N TYR A 662 43.41 -4.97 -28.47
CA TYR A 662 43.55 -4.55 -29.87
C TYR A 662 44.06 -3.11 -29.95
N TYR A 663 45.04 -2.87 -30.83
CA TYR A 663 45.67 -1.57 -31.03
C TYR A 663 45.95 -1.31 -32.53
N PRO A 664 45.64 -0.11 -33.07
CA PRO A 664 45.93 0.27 -34.44
C PRO A 664 47.40 0.11 -34.80
N ALA A 665 47.67 -0.58 -35.90
CA ALA A 665 49.02 -0.78 -36.39
C ALA A 665 49.60 0.47 -37.08
N ASP A 666 48.80 1.52 -37.31
CA ASP A 666 49.19 2.72 -38.05
C ASP A 666 50.31 3.54 -37.36
N LYS A 667 50.34 3.53 -36.02
CA LYS A 667 51.26 4.37 -35.24
C LYS A 667 52.69 3.81 -35.15
N PHE A 668 52.84 2.50 -34.98
CA PHE A 668 54.14 1.85 -34.82
C PHE A 668 54.42 0.75 -35.84
N GLY A 669 53.44 0.31 -36.62
CA GLY A 669 53.55 -0.80 -37.58
C GLY A 669 53.27 -2.16 -36.95
N VAL A 670 52.75 -3.09 -37.75
CA VAL A 670 52.42 -4.46 -37.32
C VAL A 670 53.62 -5.20 -36.72
N ASP A 671 54.81 -4.98 -37.27
CA ASP A 671 56.03 -5.69 -36.86
C ASP A 671 56.79 -5.02 -35.70
N SER A 672 56.39 -3.83 -35.29
CA SER A 672 57.15 -3.01 -34.34
C SER A 672 56.32 -2.51 -33.16
N THR A 673 55.11 -3.03 -32.94
CA THR A 673 54.25 -2.63 -31.81
C THR A 673 54.45 -3.55 -30.60
N TYR A 674 54.69 -2.97 -29.43
CA TYR A 674 54.81 -3.65 -28.14
C TYR A 674 53.82 -3.09 -27.12
N ILE A 675 53.25 -3.94 -26.27
CA ILE A 675 52.39 -3.60 -25.14
C ILE A 675 53.14 -3.79 -23.80
N HIS A 676 53.10 -2.78 -22.94
CA HIS A 676 53.64 -2.78 -21.59
C HIS A 676 52.49 -2.57 -20.61
N TYR A 677 52.33 -3.43 -19.61
CA TYR A 677 51.09 -3.48 -18.82
C TYR A 677 51.30 -3.97 -17.38
N ARG A 678 50.28 -3.78 -16.54
CA ARG A 678 50.08 -4.45 -15.25
C ARG A 678 48.61 -4.84 -15.07
N VAL A 679 48.36 -5.87 -14.26
CA VAL A 679 47.02 -6.35 -13.89
C VAL A 679 46.75 -6.02 -12.41
N GLY A 680 45.61 -5.40 -12.12
CA GLY A 680 45.22 -4.92 -10.79
C GLY A 680 46.26 -3.96 -10.20
N THR A 681 46.67 -4.23 -8.96
CA THR A 681 47.78 -3.51 -8.29
C THR A 681 49.14 -4.20 -8.48
N GLY A 682 49.26 -5.10 -9.45
CA GLY A 682 50.46 -5.88 -9.73
C GLY A 682 51.64 -5.05 -10.28
N ALA A 683 52.77 -5.72 -10.46
CA ALA A 683 53.97 -5.13 -11.05
C ALA A 683 53.79 -4.91 -12.56
N TRP A 684 54.43 -3.88 -13.10
CA TRP A 684 54.54 -3.65 -14.54
C TRP A 684 55.46 -4.70 -15.18
N THR A 685 55.18 -5.06 -16.43
CA THR A 685 56.10 -5.87 -17.25
C THR A 685 57.45 -5.15 -17.42
N THR A 686 58.53 -5.83 -17.81
CA THR A 686 59.82 -5.14 -18.07
C THR A 686 59.77 -4.47 -19.45
N ALA A 687 60.17 -3.20 -19.57
CA ALA A 687 60.20 -2.50 -20.86
C ALA A 687 61.14 -3.19 -21.88
N PRO A 688 60.76 -3.31 -23.17
CA PRO A 688 59.61 -2.66 -23.83
C PRO A 688 58.26 -3.37 -23.65
N GLY A 689 58.14 -4.41 -22.82
CA GLY A 689 56.92 -5.19 -22.71
C GLY A 689 56.84 -6.31 -23.76
N ALA A 690 55.64 -6.79 -24.04
CA ALA A 690 55.39 -7.92 -24.96
C ALA A 690 55.12 -7.42 -26.38
N LYS A 691 55.63 -8.11 -27.40
CA LYS A 691 55.34 -7.79 -28.80
C LYS A 691 53.88 -8.15 -29.11
N MET A 692 53.18 -7.29 -29.85
CA MET A 692 51.82 -7.54 -30.34
C MET A 692 51.87 -8.13 -31.75
N GLU A 693 50.87 -8.94 -32.11
CA GLU A 693 50.79 -9.67 -33.39
C GLU A 693 49.60 -9.19 -34.23
N GLU A 694 49.66 -9.29 -35.56
CA GLU A 694 48.57 -8.89 -36.46
C GLU A 694 47.25 -9.61 -36.16
N ALA A 695 46.13 -8.89 -36.12
CA ALA A 695 44.82 -9.42 -35.70
C ALA A 695 43.77 -9.45 -36.83
N CYS A 696 43.41 -8.28 -37.37
CA CYS A 696 42.57 -8.11 -38.56
C CYS A 696 42.93 -6.77 -39.23
N ASP A 697 42.40 -6.47 -40.42
CA ASP A 697 42.82 -5.34 -41.28
C ASP A 697 43.05 -4.03 -40.49
N GLY A 698 44.32 -3.67 -40.29
CA GLY A 698 44.74 -2.42 -39.63
C GLY A 698 45.04 -2.50 -38.13
N TYR A 699 44.89 -3.64 -37.46
CA TYR A 699 45.10 -3.79 -36.00
C TYR A 699 46.07 -4.93 -35.64
N VAL A 700 46.81 -4.71 -34.55
CA VAL A 700 47.54 -5.76 -33.81
C VAL A 700 46.83 -6.10 -32.51
N SER A 701 47.09 -7.28 -31.96
CA SER A 701 46.55 -7.75 -30.69
C SER A 701 47.59 -8.43 -29.81
N PHE A 702 47.33 -8.42 -28.50
CA PHE A 702 48.04 -9.24 -27.53
C PHE A 702 47.10 -9.64 -26.40
N THR A 703 47.19 -10.90 -25.97
CA THR A 703 46.35 -11.42 -24.88
C THR A 703 47.13 -11.44 -23.58
N ILE A 704 46.74 -10.58 -22.64
CA ILE A 704 47.29 -10.51 -21.28
C ILE A 704 46.68 -11.62 -20.44
N ASP A 705 47.48 -12.44 -19.75
CA ASP A 705 46.96 -13.42 -18.78
C ASP A 705 46.23 -12.69 -17.62
N ASN A 706 44.90 -12.75 -17.60
CA ASN A 706 44.02 -12.03 -16.68
C ASN A 706 42.71 -12.83 -16.41
N PRO A 707 42.80 -14.04 -15.84
CA PRO A 707 41.69 -14.99 -15.80
C PRO A 707 40.57 -14.61 -14.84
N ASP A 708 40.83 -13.65 -13.94
CA ASP A 708 39.87 -13.09 -13.00
C ASP A 708 39.30 -11.73 -13.47
N GLN A 709 39.61 -11.28 -14.70
CA GLN A 709 39.13 -10.03 -15.31
C GLN A 709 39.37 -8.79 -14.44
N GLN A 710 40.52 -8.73 -13.75
CA GLN A 710 40.89 -7.57 -12.95
C GLN A 710 41.20 -6.37 -13.85
N PRO A 711 41.07 -5.12 -13.34
CA PRO A 711 41.42 -3.93 -14.11
C PRO A 711 42.88 -3.99 -14.60
N VAL A 712 43.11 -3.73 -15.88
CA VAL A 712 44.44 -3.65 -16.49
C VAL A 712 44.82 -2.20 -16.75
N GLU A 713 46.11 -1.90 -16.58
CA GLU A 713 46.71 -0.62 -16.96
C GLU A 713 47.83 -0.89 -17.96
N LEU A 714 47.84 -0.16 -19.08
CA LEU A 714 48.67 -0.48 -20.24
C LEU A 714 49.15 0.76 -21.01
N THR A 715 50.28 0.60 -21.70
CA THR A 715 50.90 1.55 -22.64
C THR A 715 51.50 0.80 -23.82
N PHE A 716 51.79 1.50 -24.91
CA PHE A 716 52.36 0.90 -26.12
C PHE A 716 53.69 1.56 -26.49
N ASN A 717 54.58 0.86 -27.19
CA ASN A 717 55.85 1.43 -27.67
C ASN A 717 56.39 0.69 -28.90
N ASN A 718 57.45 1.23 -29.51
CA ASN A 718 58.07 0.68 -30.71
C ASN A 718 59.28 -0.25 -30.48
N GLY A 719 59.51 -0.70 -29.24
CA GLY A 719 60.70 -1.48 -28.85
C GLY A 719 62.02 -0.70 -28.83
N SER A 720 62.05 0.56 -29.29
CA SER A 720 63.26 1.38 -29.46
C SER A 720 63.17 2.76 -28.79
N GLY A 721 62.31 2.89 -27.76
CA GLY A 721 62.25 4.07 -26.90
C GLY A 721 61.17 5.11 -27.23
N ASN A 722 60.34 4.90 -28.26
CA ASN A 722 59.17 5.75 -28.52
C ASN A 722 57.91 5.14 -27.90
N TRP A 723 57.19 5.91 -27.10
CA TRP A 723 56.06 5.44 -26.29
C TRP A 723 54.76 6.16 -26.62
N ASP A 724 53.66 5.41 -26.58
CA ASP A 724 52.31 5.92 -26.38
C ASP A 724 51.81 5.56 -24.97
N SER A 725 51.92 6.55 -24.08
CA SER A 725 51.42 6.46 -22.70
C SER A 725 50.18 7.32 -22.47
N ASN A 726 49.39 7.60 -23.52
CA ASN A 726 48.19 8.44 -23.44
C ASN A 726 48.43 9.80 -22.76
N GLY A 727 49.45 10.55 -23.21
CA GLY A 727 49.82 11.82 -22.58
C GLY A 727 50.36 11.72 -21.14
N GLY A 728 50.84 10.54 -20.73
CA GLY A 728 51.40 10.28 -19.39
C GLY A 728 50.40 9.71 -18.37
N GLN A 729 49.16 9.44 -18.79
CA GLN A 729 48.08 8.94 -17.93
C GLN A 729 47.91 7.41 -17.98
N ASN A 730 48.51 6.75 -18.99
CA ASN A 730 48.29 5.36 -19.37
C ASN A 730 46.83 5.05 -19.78
N TYR A 731 46.62 3.90 -20.41
CA TYR A 731 45.29 3.39 -20.69
C TYR A 731 44.85 2.46 -19.54
N LYS A 732 43.59 2.56 -19.10
CA LYS A 732 43.02 1.74 -18.01
C LYS A 732 41.68 1.18 -18.46
N GLY A 733 41.47 -0.13 -18.25
CA GLY A 733 40.23 -0.80 -18.62
C GLY A 733 40.15 -2.22 -18.05
N SER A 734 39.07 -2.93 -18.34
CA SER A 734 38.73 -4.26 -17.86
C SER A 734 37.86 -4.99 -18.89
N GLY A 735 37.70 -6.30 -18.75
CA GLY A 735 36.91 -7.12 -19.66
C GLY A 735 37.74 -8.01 -20.59
N GLU A 736 37.04 -8.92 -21.27
CA GLU A 736 37.65 -9.97 -22.10
C GLU A 736 38.36 -9.39 -23.34
N ASP A 737 37.75 -8.38 -23.97
CA ASP A 737 38.32 -7.65 -25.10
C ASP A 737 38.45 -6.14 -24.80
N ILE A 738 39.55 -5.55 -25.23
CA ILE A 738 39.82 -4.12 -25.11
C ILE A 738 40.27 -3.58 -26.47
N LEU A 739 39.60 -2.53 -26.97
CA LEU A 739 40.02 -1.80 -28.16
C LEU A 739 40.56 -0.43 -27.77
N VAL A 740 41.81 -0.13 -28.17
CA VAL A 740 42.40 1.21 -28.00
C VAL A 740 42.49 1.88 -29.36
N GLU A 741 41.79 3.00 -29.57
CA GLU A 741 41.80 3.73 -30.83
C GLU A 741 41.68 5.24 -30.58
N ASN A 742 42.38 6.06 -31.38
CA ASN A 742 42.34 7.53 -31.30
C ASN A 742 42.64 8.08 -29.88
N GLY A 743 43.50 7.40 -29.11
CA GLY A 743 43.83 7.78 -27.73
C GLY A 743 42.76 7.44 -26.70
N LYS A 744 41.76 6.61 -27.05
CA LYS A 744 40.69 6.17 -26.16
C LYS A 744 40.64 4.64 -26.06
N LEU A 745 40.38 4.12 -24.86
CA LEU A 745 40.15 2.71 -24.59
C LEU A 745 38.64 2.43 -24.53
N THR A 746 38.19 1.34 -25.16
CA THR A 746 36.80 0.84 -25.13
C THR A 746 36.79 -0.63 -24.69
N GLU A 747 36.00 -0.94 -23.66
CA GLU A 747 35.86 -2.29 -23.09
C GLU A 747 34.80 -3.12 -23.83
N GLY A 748 35.01 -4.42 -23.98
CA GLY A 748 34.09 -5.37 -24.62
C GLY A 748 33.95 -5.22 -26.14
N ALA A 749 34.88 -4.49 -26.78
CA ALA A 749 34.87 -4.23 -28.21
C ALA A 749 36.03 -4.94 -28.91
N ALA A 750 35.72 -5.70 -29.96
CA ALA A 750 36.68 -6.25 -30.90
C ALA A 750 36.34 -5.73 -32.32
N PRO A 751 37.33 -5.26 -33.11
CA PRO A 751 37.07 -4.65 -34.41
C PRO A 751 36.65 -5.65 -35.51
N CYS A 752 36.58 -6.95 -35.21
CA CYS A 752 36.32 -8.01 -36.19
C CYS A 752 34.88 -8.60 -35.99
N ALA A 753 33.97 -8.46 -36.98
CA ALA A 753 32.51 -8.66 -36.83
C ALA A 753 31.94 -10.10 -37.00
N VAL A 754 30.82 -10.43 -36.30
CA VAL A 754 29.99 -11.67 -36.48
C VAL A 754 28.45 -11.39 -36.34
N ILE A 755 27.58 -12.19 -36.99
CA ILE A 755 26.11 -12.01 -37.25
C ILE A 755 25.18 -12.44 -36.07
N PRO A 756 24.01 -11.80 -35.79
CA PRO A 756 23.16 -12.10 -34.61
C PRO A 756 22.10 -13.22 -34.75
N VAL A 757 21.77 -13.87 -33.61
CA VAL A 757 20.82 -15.00 -33.39
C VAL A 757 19.49 -14.51 -32.75
N VAL A 758 18.35 -15.13 -33.09
CA VAL A 758 17.01 -14.85 -32.50
C VAL A 758 16.63 -15.92 -31.45
N PRO A 759 16.50 -15.59 -30.14
CA PRO A 759 16.30 -16.58 -29.07
C PRO A 759 14.84 -17.03 -28.89
N VAL A 760 14.64 -18.22 -28.31
CA VAL A 760 13.31 -18.68 -27.86
C VAL A 760 12.89 -17.94 -26.58
N THR A 761 11.67 -17.42 -26.58
CA THR A 761 11.09 -16.68 -25.44
C THR A 761 10.18 -17.54 -24.57
N SER A 762 9.40 -18.46 -25.15
CA SER A 762 8.48 -19.35 -24.40
C SER A 762 8.16 -20.68 -25.10
N VAL A 763 7.76 -21.68 -24.30
CA VAL A 763 7.24 -22.99 -24.72
C VAL A 763 5.93 -23.26 -23.98
N ALA A 764 4.90 -23.75 -24.66
CA ALA A 764 3.60 -24.10 -24.05
C ALA A 764 3.09 -25.46 -24.54
N ILE A 765 2.41 -26.24 -23.69
CA ILE A 765 1.75 -27.52 -24.04
C ILE A 765 0.24 -27.31 -24.10
N ASN A 766 -0.42 -27.75 -25.18
CA ASN A 766 -1.87 -27.61 -25.35
C ASN A 766 -2.66 -28.74 -24.65
N SER A 767 -2.69 -28.76 -23.32
CA SER A 767 -3.48 -29.68 -22.48
C SER A 767 -3.68 -29.10 -21.07
N ASN A 768 -4.76 -29.49 -20.36
CA ASN A 768 -4.95 -29.19 -18.93
C ASN A 768 -3.77 -29.69 -18.09
N ASP A 769 -3.50 -29.04 -16.94
CA ASP A 769 -2.37 -29.31 -16.03
C ASP A 769 -2.30 -30.74 -15.48
N PHE A 770 -3.42 -31.48 -15.55
CA PHE A 770 -3.46 -32.90 -15.25
C PHE A 770 -4.42 -33.65 -16.18
N PHE A 771 -4.12 -34.91 -16.45
CA PHE A 771 -5.06 -35.87 -17.05
C PHE A 771 -4.75 -37.29 -16.61
N SER A 772 -5.74 -38.19 -16.71
CA SER A 772 -5.55 -39.61 -16.42
C SER A 772 -5.58 -40.44 -17.70
N ILE A 773 -4.70 -41.44 -17.78
CA ILE A 773 -4.69 -42.48 -18.82
C ILE A 773 -4.59 -43.84 -18.14
N GLN A 774 -5.34 -44.82 -18.64
CA GLN A 774 -5.24 -46.19 -18.13
C GLN A 774 -3.90 -46.82 -18.52
N GLU A 775 -3.46 -47.81 -17.74
CA GLU A 775 -2.23 -48.56 -18.03
C GLU A 775 -2.30 -49.14 -19.46
N GLY A 776 -1.27 -48.86 -20.27
CA GLY A 776 -1.18 -49.27 -21.67
C GLY A 776 -1.77 -48.30 -22.70
N ALA A 777 -2.60 -47.33 -22.29
CA ALA A 777 -3.22 -46.33 -23.17
C ALA A 777 -2.27 -45.16 -23.50
N SER A 778 -2.48 -44.51 -24.65
CA SER A 778 -1.65 -43.39 -25.12
C SER A 778 -2.45 -42.13 -25.46
N LYS A 779 -1.84 -40.95 -25.29
CA LYS A 779 -2.40 -39.63 -25.64
C LYS A 779 -1.31 -38.74 -26.27
N LYS A 780 -1.64 -38.04 -27.35
CA LYS A 780 -0.72 -37.12 -28.04
C LYS A 780 -0.76 -35.72 -27.41
N LEU A 781 0.40 -35.14 -27.14
CA LEU A 781 0.57 -33.75 -26.75
C LEU A 781 1.20 -32.94 -27.90
N ALA A 782 0.89 -31.65 -27.94
CA ALA A 782 1.49 -30.69 -28.87
C ALA A 782 2.09 -29.52 -28.08
N ALA A 783 3.25 -29.02 -28.52
CA ALA A 783 3.92 -27.88 -27.93
C ALA A 783 4.09 -26.73 -28.94
N THR A 784 4.04 -25.49 -28.45
CA THR A 784 4.21 -24.27 -29.25
C THR A 784 5.42 -23.49 -28.73
N VAL A 785 6.29 -23.02 -29.63
CA VAL A 785 7.51 -22.25 -29.33
C VAL A 785 7.38 -20.84 -29.91
N LEU A 786 7.70 -19.80 -29.12
CA LEU A 786 7.63 -18.39 -29.55
C LEU A 786 8.98 -17.67 -29.35
N PRO A 787 9.33 -16.67 -30.18
CA PRO A 787 8.64 -16.30 -31.41
C PRO A 787 8.84 -17.38 -32.48
N ALA A 788 7.94 -17.45 -33.46
CA ALA A 788 7.95 -18.50 -34.49
C ALA A 788 9.23 -18.48 -35.36
N ASN A 789 9.97 -17.36 -35.39
CA ASN A 789 11.24 -17.19 -36.11
C ASN A 789 12.48 -17.42 -35.23
N ALA A 790 12.34 -18.03 -34.04
CA ALA A 790 13.48 -18.38 -33.22
C ALA A 790 14.48 -19.25 -34.00
N THR A 791 15.77 -19.00 -33.82
CA THR A 791 16.85 -19.66 -34.56
C THR A 791 16.97 -21.14 -34.22
N ASN A 792 16.53 -21.57 -33.03
CA ASN A 792 16.47 -22.99 -32.64
C ASN A 792 15.12 -23.38 -31.98
N PRO A 793 14.06 -23.64 -32.77
CA PRO A 793 12.72 -23.92 -32.24
C PRO A 793 12.50 -25.40 -31.88
N THR A 794 13.55 -26.22 -31.80
CA THR A 794 13.43 -27.67 -31.65
C THR A 794 12.93 -28.05 -30.26
N VAL A 795 11.79 -28.76 -30.19
CA VAL A 795 11.21 -29.23 -28.92
C VAL A 795 11.68 -30.64 -28.58
N THR A 796 12.11 -30.82 -27.33
CA THR A 796 12.46 -32.12 -26.72
C THR A 796 11.45 -32.47 -25.62
N TRP A 797 11.12 -33.76 -25.48
CA TRP A 797 10.13 -34.23 -24.51
C TRP A 797 10.74 -35.19 -23.49
N THR A 798 10.37 -35.05 -22.22
CA THR A 798 10.87 -35.90 -21.12
C THR A 798 9.73 -36.29 -20.17
N SER A 799 9.89 -37.42 -19.48
CA SER A 799 8.99 -37.87 -18.41
C SER A 799 9.76 -37.93 -17.10
N SER A 800 9.14 -37.48 -16.00
CA SER A 800 9.72 -37.55 -14.66
C SER A 800 9.78 -38.98 -14.10
N ASP A 801 8.95 -39.90 -14.63
CA ASP A 801 8.96 -41.31 -14.25
C ASP A 801 8.50 -42.17 -15.44
N THR A 802 9.48 -42.70 -16.18
CA THR A 802 9.24 -43.55 -17.35
C THR A 802 8.71 -44.94 -16.98
N ALA A 803 8.76 -45.35 -15.71
CA ALA A 803 8.11 -46.56 -15.23
C ALA A 803 6.60 -46.37 -15.03
N VAL A 804 6.13 -45.13 -14.86
CA VAL A 804 4.72 -44.77 -14.73
C VAL A 804 4.13 -44.28 -16.05
N ALA A 805 4.79 -43.37 -16.77
CA ALA A 805 4.37 -42.95 -18.11
C ALA A 805 5.58 -42.57 -18.98
N THR A 806 5.64 -43.03 -20.23
CA THR A 806 6.68 -42.65 -21.19
C THR A 806 6.19 -41.57 -22.15
N VAL A 807 7.12 -40.79 -22.74
CA VAL A 807 6.82 -39.85 -23.82
C VAL A 807 7.83 -40.02 -24.95
N SER A 808 7.36 -40.07 -26.19
CA SER A 808 8.21 -40.13 -27.40
C SER A 808 8.65 -38.75 -27.87
N SER A 809 9.65 -38.70 -28.75
CA SER A 809 10.22 -37.46 -29.31
C SER A 809 9.20 -36.58 -30.03
N ASP A 810 8.09 -37.16 -30.49
CA ASP A 810 7.02 -36.43 -31.15
C ASP A 810 5.95 -35.90 -30.16
N GLY A 811 6.06 -36.19 -28.85
CA GLY A 811 5.12 -35.75 -27.80
C GLY A 811 3.99 -36.75 -27.50
N THR A 812 4.11 -38.02 -27.89
CA THR A 812 3.09 -39.05 -27.56
C THR A 812 3.37 -39.68 -26.21
N VAL A 813 2.41 -39.56 -25.27
CA VAL A 813 2.51 -40.08 -23.90
C VAL A 813 1.82 -41.44 -23.78
N ARG A 814 2.43 -42.43 -23.12
CA ARG A 814 1.85 -43.75 -22.86
C ARG A 814 1.92 -44.11 -21.38
N GLY A 815 0.79 -44.54 -20.80
CA GLY A 815 0.73 -45.04 -19.43
C GLY A 815 1.39 -46.41 -19.32
N VAL A 816 2.32 -46.58 -18.38
CA VAL A 816 3.14 -47.79 -18.22
C VAL A 816 2.77 -48.58 -16.97
N LYS A 817 2.59 -47.91 -15.83
CA LYS A 817 2.24 -48.55 -14.56
C LYS A 817 1.53 -47.56 -13.65
N SER A 818 0.70 -48.06 -12.76
CA SER A 818 0.02 -47.24 -11.76
C SER A 818 0.96 -46.30 -11.01
N GLY A 819 0.62 -45.01 -10.98
CA GLY A 819 1.42 -43.96 -10.39
C GLY A 819 1.14 -42.60 -11.01
N ILE A 820 1.96 -41.61 -10.66
CA ILE A 820 1.87 -40.25 -11.18
C ILE A 820 3.21 -39.88 -11.83
N ALA A 821 3.19 -39.41 -13.08
CA ALA A 821 4.36 -38.94 -13.82
C ALA A 821 4.10 -37.58 -14.45
N LYS A 822 5.13 -36.76 -14.58
CA LYS A 822 5.07 -35.42 -15.17
C LYS A 822 5.77 -35.43 -16.53
N ILE A 823 5.09 -34.96 -17.58
CA ILE A 823 5.62 -34.89 -18.95
C ILE A 823 5.98 -33.45 -19.27
N THR A 824 7.21 -33.21 -19.74
CA THR A 824 7.78 -31.87 -19.98
C THR A 824 8.23 -31.71 -21.43
N ALA A 825 7.90 -30.57 -22.06
CA ALA A 825 8.41 -30.14 -23.36
C ALA A 825 9.43 -28.99 -23.16
N THR A 826 10.58 -29.04 -23.82
CA THR A 826 11.65 -28.04 -23.70
C THR A 826 12.21 -27.62 -25.07
N ALA A 827 12.38 -26.33 -25.31
CA ALA A 827 13.10 -25.77 -26.45
C ALA A 827 14.00 -24.61 -25.97
N ASP A 828 15.30 -24.67 -26.32
CA ASP A 828 16.30 -23.63 -26.03
C ASP A 828 16.27 -23.12 -24.57
N GLY A 829 16.21 -24.06 -23.62
CA GLY A 829 16.20 -23.78 -22.17
C GLY A 829 14.86 -23.36 -21.57
N LYS A 830 13.78 -23.20 -22.35
CA LYS A 830 12.43 -22.91 -21.85
C LYS A 830 11.54 -24.15 -21.87
N SER A 831 10.69 -24.34 -20.86
CA SER A 831 9.92 -25.57 -20.67
C SER A 831 8.46 -25.35 -20.27
N ALA A 832 7.59 -26.30 -20.61
CA ALA A 832 6.22 -26.44 -20.10
C ALA A 832 5.95 -27.90 -19.73
N SER A 833 5.01 -28.17 -18.82
CA SER A 833 4.79 -29.53 -18.30
C SER A 833 3.35 -29.84 -17.92
N VAL A 834 2.97 -31.12 -17.97
CA VAL A 834 1.63 -31.63 -17.60
C VAL A 834 1.73 -32.91 -16.75
N THR A 835 0.84 -33.06 -15.76
CA THR A 835 0.79 -34.23 -14.88
C THR A 835 -0.09 -35.35 -15.45
N VAL A 836 0.36 -36.60 -15.33
CA VAL A 836 -0.31 -37.79 -15.83
C VAL A 836 -0.50 -38.79 -14.70
N THR A 837 -1.74 -39.23 -14.49
CA THR A 837 -2.08 -40.27 -13.50
C THR A 837 -2.48 -41.56 -14.18
N VAL A 838 -1.77 -42.66 -13.87
CA VAL A 838 -2.12 -44.03 -14.24
C VAL A 838 -2.73 -44.71 -13.01
N PRO A 839 -4.02 -45.09 -12.99
CA PRO A 839 -4.65 -45.70 -11.82
C PRO A 839 -4.23 -47.17 -11.61
N GLN A 840 -4.20 -47.65 -10.35
CA GLN A 840 -3.93 -49.06 -10.03
C GLN A 840 -5.20 -49.92 -10.14
N GLY A 841 -5.12 -51.05 -10.84
CA GLY A 841 -6.17 -52.06 -10.84
C GLY A 841 -6.22 -52.82 -9.53
N GLY A 842 -7.24 -52.54 -8.69
CA GLY A 842 -7.69 -53.41 -7.60
C GLY A 842 -7.19 -53.10 -6.18
N ASP A 843 -7.37 -51.88 -5.65
CA ASP A 843 -6.94 -51.54 -4.28
C ASP A 843 -7.82 -52.15 -3.16
N PRO A 844 -7.22 -52.51 -2.00
CA PRO A 844 -7.90 -53.14 -0.86
C PRO A 844 -8.70 -52.13 -0.01
N VAL A 845 -9.91 -52.54 0.37
CA VAL A 845 -10.81 -51.79 1.27
C VAL A 845 -10.33 -51.94 2.71
N VAL A 846 -10.06 -50.83 3.43
CA VAL A 846 -9.89 -50.82 4.89
C VAL A 846 -11.28 -50.67 5.51
N PRO A 847 -11.87 -51.73 6.10
CA PRO A 847 -13.26 -51.69 6.56
C PRO A 847 -13.42 -50.83 7.82
N VAL A 848 -14.61 -50.24 7.98
CA VAL A 848 -14.99 -49.54 9.22
C VAL A 848 -15.16 -50.55 10.35
N GLU A 849 -14.41 -50.38 11.43
CA GLU A 849 -14.45 -51.25 12.60
C GLU A 849 -15.50 -50.78 13.62
N SER A 850 -15.59 -49.46 13.86
CA SER A 850 -16.59 -48.87 14.76
C SER A 850 -17.00 -47.45 14.37
N VAL A 851 -18.21 -47.06 14.79
CA VAL A 851 -18.72 -45.68 14.72
C VAL A 851 -19.11 -45.29 16.14
N SER A 852 -18.76 -44.09 16.59
CA SER A 852 -19.22 -43.52 17.86
C SER A 852 -19.90 -42.18 17.62
N VAL A 853 -20.89 -41.83 18.45
CA VAL A 853 -21.61 -40.55 18.37
C VAL A 853 -21.35 -39.74 19.63
N SER A 854 -20.98 -38.47 19.46
CA SER A 854 -20.71 -37.53 20.54
C SER A 854 -21.40 -36.19 20.27
N GLY A 855 -21.61 -35.36 21.29
CA GLY A 855 -22.23 -34.04 21.15
C GLY A 855 -22.39 -33.34 22.48
N ILE A 856 -22.56 -32.01 22.46
CA ILE A 856 -22.76 -31.21 23.69
C ILE A 856 -24.08 -31.63 24.35
N GLY A 857 -24.02 -31.95 25.65
CA GLY A 857 -25.17 -32.46 26.41
C GLY A 857 -25.45 -33.95 26.24
N VAL A 858 -24.67 -34.67 25.42
CA VAL A 858 -24.75 -36.13 25.29
C VAL A 858 -23.97 -36.78 26.42
N SER A 859 -24.68 -37.47 27.31
CA SER A 859 -24.09 -38.28 28.38
C SER A 859 -24.81 -39.62 28.44
N GLY A 860 -24.05 -40.72 28.54
CA GLY A 860 -24.63 -42.08 28.57
C GLY A 860 -25.44 -42.46 27.31
N GLY A 861 -25.19 -41.81 26.16
CA GLY A 861 -25.93 -42.05 24.92
C GLY A 861 -27.28 -41.33 24.83
N ALA A 862 -27.56 -40.36 25.70
CA ALA A 862 -28.80 -39.58 25.67
C ALA A 862 -28.58 -38.07 25.87
N THR A 863 -29.54 -37.26 25.43
CA THR A 863 -29.58 -35.79 25.62
C THR A 863 -31.02 -35.27 25.61
N SER A 864 -31.24 -34.03 26.05
CA SER A 864 -32.56 -33.38 26.02
C SER A 864 -32.50 -31.92 25.54
N ILE A 865 -33.45 -31.52 24.70
CA ILE A 865 -33.62 -30.16 24.19
C ILE A 865 -35.11 -29.76 24.22
N ASN A 866 -35.45 -28.48 24.02
CA ASN A 866 -36.85 -28.04 23.97
C ASN A 866 -37.42 -28.09 22.54
N VAL A 867 -38.74 -28.07 22.38
CA VAL A 867 -39.40 -27.93 21.07
C VAL A 867 -38.88 -26.69 20.35
N GLY A 868 -38.48 -26.86 19.09
CA GLY A 868 -37.88 -25.80 18.27
C GLY A 868 -36.38 -25.58 18.47
N ALA A 869 -35.78 -26.12 19.54
CA ALA A 869 -34.34 -26.08 19.75
C ALA A 869 -33.61 -27.11 18.87
N GLY A 870 -32.29 -26.97 18.73
CA GLY A 870 -31.45 -27.91 18.00
C GLY A 870 -30.12 -28.18 18.71
N LEU A 871 -29.47 -29.28 18.33
CA LEU A 871 -28.16 -29.70 18.83
C LEU A 871 -27.38 -30.39 17.70
N ASN A 872 -26.06 -30.29 17.67
CA ASN A 872 -25.23 -30.97 16.68
C ASN A 872 -24.57 -32.22 17.28
N LEU A 873 -24.71 -33.35 16.59
CA LEU A 873 -24.04 -34.60 16.90
C LEU A 873 -22.88 -34.84 15.91
N ASN A 874 -21.76 -35.33 16.41
CA ASN A 874 -20.60 -35.74 15.62
C ASN A 874 -20.49 -37.26 15.62
N ALA A 875 -20.10 -37.83 14.48
CA ALA A 875 -19.77 -39.24 14.36
C ALA A 875 -18.27 -39.43 14.12
N THR A 876 -17.64 -40.36 14.82
CA THR A 876 -16.24 -40.75 14.61
C THR A 876 -16.18 -42.16 14.05
N VAL A 877 -15.52 -42.33 12.90
CA VAL A 877 -15.30 -43.60 12.21
C VAL A 877 -13.89 -44.11 12.52
N LEU A 878 -13.77 -45.33 13.01
CA LEU A 878 -12.49 -45.97 13.31
C LEU A 878 -12.32 -47.30 12.57
N PRO A 879 -11.08 -47.69 12.19
CA PRO A 879 -9.84 -46.92 12.36
C PRO A 879 -9.81 -45.69 11.43
N SER A 880 -9.00 -44.69 11.76
CA SER A 880 -8.97 -43.40 11.02
C SER A 880 -8.55 -43.55 9.56
N ASN A 881 -7.94 -44.68 9.18
CA ASN A 881 -7.55 -45.01 7.81
C ASN A 881 -8.58 -45.89 7.07
N ALA A 882 -9.82 -46.03 7.57
CA ALA A 882 -10.89 -46.71 6.83
C ALA A 882 -11.07 -46.12 5.42
N THR A 883 -11.48 -46.93 4.45
CA THR A 883 -11.67 -46.45 3.06
C THR A 883 -13.07 -45.88 2.82
N ASP A 884 -14.04 -46.16 3.71
CA ASP A 884 -15.39 -45.60 3.66
C ASP A 884 -15.68 -44.77 4.92
N HIS A 885 -15.50 -43.45 4.80
CA HIS A 885 -15.81 -42.47 5.86
C HIS A 885 -17.17 -41.80 5.66
N ALA A 886 -17.98 -42.27 4.71
CA ALA A 886 -19.26 -41.65 4.43
C ALA A 886 -20.25 -41.95 5.57
N VAL A 887 -20.46 -40.97 6.46
CA VAL A 887 -21.45 -41.07 7.54
C VAL A 887 -22.83 -40.68 7.03
N SER A 888 -23.78 -41.57 7.20
CA SER A 888 -25.21 -41.31 6.99
C SER A 888 -25.94 -41.16 8.33
N TRP A 889 -26.83 -40.18 8.43
CA TRP A 889 -27.61 -39.89 9.63
C TRP A 889 -29.09 -40.16 9.41
N SER A 890 -29.76 -40.70 10.42
CA SER A 890 -31.20 -40.97 10.41
C SER A 890 -31.83 -40.71 11.77
N THR A 891 -33.13 -40.42 11.78
CA THR A 891 -33.95 -40.23 12.99
C THR A 891 -35.03 -41.30 13.03
N SER A 892 -35.33 -41.84 14.21
CA SER A 892 -36.42 -42.80 14.39
C SER A 892 -37.81 -42.17 14.23
N ASP A 893 -37.94 -40.86 14.46
CA ASP A 893 -39.20 -40.13 14.31
C ASP A 893 -38.95 -38.65 13.95
N ALA A 894 -39.06 -38.35 12.65
CA ALA A 894 -38.89 -37.00 12.11
C ALA A 894 -39.98 -36.02 12.56
N SER A 895 -41.13 -36.51 13.08
CA SER A 895 -42.19 -35.66 13.64
C SER A 895 -41.87 -35.18 15.06
N VAL A 896 -40.93 -35.85 15.74
CA VAL A 896 -40.42 -35.48 17.07
C VAL A 896 -39.07 -34.77 16.94
N ALA A 897 -38.12 -35.31 16.18
CA ALA A 897 -36.86 -34.63 15.88
C ALA A 897 -36.30 -34.99 14.50
N THR A 898 -35.90 -33.99 13.72
CA THR A 898 -35.24 -34.19 12.41
C THR A 898 -33.73 -34.18 12.57
N VAL A 899 -32.99 -34.94 11.75
CA VAL A 899 -31.52 -34.87 11.65
C VAL A 899 -31.08 -34.63 10.21
N SER A 900 -30.12 -33.72 10.00
CA SER A 900 -29.54 -33.46 8.68
C SER A 900 -28.50 -34.51 8.29
N SER A 901 -28.05 -34.49 7.02
CA SER A 901 -26.94 -35.32 6.55
C SER A 901 -25.60 -35.02 7.23
N THR A 902 -25.50 -33.94 8.01
CA THR A 902 -24.30 -33.53 8.75
C THR A 902 -24.40 -33.77 10.26
N GLY A 903 -25.49 -34.39 10.75
CA GLY A 903 -25.68 -34.68 12.17
C GLY A 903 -26.33 -33.56 12.98
N ALA A 904 -26.91 -32.53 12.32
CA ALA A 904 -27.64 -31.46 13.00
C ALA A 904 -29.07 -31.90 13.32
N VAL A 905 -29.43 -31.92 14.61
CA VAL A 905 -30.73 -32.40 15.12
C VAL A 905 -31.61 -31.21 15.51
N ARG A 906 -32.91 -31.25 15.19
CA ARG A 906 -33.90 -30.23 15.57
C ARG A 906 -35.13 -30.86 16.20
N GLY A 907 -35.54 -30.36 17.37
CA GLY A 907 -36.78 -30.76 18.03
C GLY A 907 -38.00 -30.18 17.33
N VAL A 908 -38.89 -31.04 16.85
CA VAL A 908 -40.12 -30.68 16.12
C VAL A 908 -41.33 -30.70 17.04
N LYS A 909 -41.42 -31.68 17.94
CA LYS A 909 -42.54 -31.83 18.88
C LYS A 909 -42.06 -32.52 20.15
N ALA A 910 -42.70 -32.22 21.29
CA ALA A 910 -42.41 -32.90 22.54
C ALA A 910 -42.56 -34.42 22.39
N GLY A 911 -41.53 -35.17 22.80
CA GLY A 911 -41.41 -36.59 22.52
C GLY A 911 -39.96 -37.06 22.60
N ILE A 912 -39.70 -38.33 22.27
CA ILE A 912 -38.35 -38.90 22.25
C ILE A 912 -38.06 -39.45 20.84
N ALA A 913 -36.92 -39.10 20.27
CA ALA A 913 -36.43 -39.63 19.00
C ALA A 913 -34.98 -40.12 19.13
N THR A 914 -34.66 -41.25 18.49
CA THR A 914 -33.30 -41.79 18.43
C THR A 914 -32.63 -41.36 17.15
N ILE A 915 -31.43 -40.80 17.25
CA ILE A 915 -30.62 -40.34 16.11
C ILE A 915 -29.46 -41.31 15.92
N THR A 916 -29.31 -41.85 14.71
CA THR A 916 -28.34 -42.91 14.37
C THR A 916 -27.39 -42.45 13.27
N ALA A 917 -26.08 -42.57 13.51
CA ALA A 917 -25.02 -42.42 12.52
C ALA A 917 -24.58 -43.80 12.02
N THR A 918 -24.40 -43.97 10.71
CA THR A 918 -23.95 -45.23 10.08
C THR A 918 -22.85 -44.97 9.05
N ALA A 919 -21.74 -45.71 9.11
CA ALA A 919 -20.65 -45.70 8.14
C ALA A 919 -20.08 -47.12 7.96
N GLY A 920 -19.77 -47.54 6.72
CA GLY A 920 -19.22 -48.87 6.43
C GLY A 920 -20.00 -50.06 7.01
N GLY A 921 -21.33 -49.92 7.16
CA GLY A 921 -22.21 -50.95 7.77
C GLY A 921 -22.22 -51.01 9.30
N LYS A 922 -21.49 -50.13 9.99
CA LYS A 922 -21.48 -50.00 11.46
C LYS A 922 -22.27 -48.76 11.88
N SER A 923 -22.92 -48.80 13.04
CA SER A 923 -23.73 -47.67 13.52
C SER A 923 -23.58 -47.39 15.02
N ALA A 924 -23.82 -46.14 15.41
CA ALA A 924 -23.99 -45.70 16.78
C ALA A 924 -25.15 -44.71 16.88
N SER A 925 -25.81 -44.68 18.04
CA SER A 925 -27.05 -43.90 18.22
C SER A 925 -27.06 -43.10 19.53
N VAL A 926 -27.80 -41.99 19.53
CA VAL A 926 -28.09 -41.16 20.70
C VAL A 926 -29.59 -40.92 20.81
N GLN A 927 -30.13 -41.02 22.02
CA GLN A 927 -31.54 -40.75 22.30
C GLN A 927 -31.75 -39.26 22.64
N VAL A 928 -32.67 -38.58 21.96
CA VAL A 928 -32.94 -37.14 22.11
C VAL A 928 -34.35 -36.93 22.64
N THR A 929 -34.48 -36.34 23.83
CA THR A 929 -35.79 -35.98 24.43
C THR A 929 -36.13 -34.52 24.15
N ILE A 930 -37.29 -34.27 23.54
CA ILE A 930 -37.83 -32.94 23.24
C ILE A 930 -38.86 -32.54 24.30
N LYS A 931 -38.66 -31.41 24.99
CA LYS A 931 -39.54 -30.88 26.04
C LYS A 931 -40.37 -29.69 25.56
N ASP A 932 -41.63 -29.59 25.95
CA ASP A 932 -42.57 -28.54 25.51
C ASP A 932 -42.33 -27.21 26.25
N ASN A 933 -42.47 -26.05 25.58
CA ASN A 933 -42.36 -24.71 26.19
C ASN A 933 -43.44 -23.75 25.62
N GLY A 934 -44.34 -23.26 26.49
CA GLY A 934 -45.49 -22.40 26.16
C GLY A 934 -45.18 -20.99 25.65
N SER A 935 -46.22 -20.27 25.23
CA SER A 935 -46.28 -19.01 24.44
C SER A 935 -45.10 -18.05 24.53
N VAL A 936 -44.50 -17.76 23.37
CA VAL A 936 -43.28 -16.96 23.18
C VAL A 936 -43.45 -15.93 22.04
N ILE A 937 -42.97 -14.69 22.23
CA ILE A 937 -42.90 -13.63 21.20
C ILE A 937 -41.71 -13.89 20.26
N LEU A 938 -41.95 -13.97 18.94
CA LEU A 938 -40.92 -14.30 17.92
C LEU A 938 -40.25 -13.03 17.33
N PRO A 939 -38.97 -13.11 16.92
CA PRO A 939 -38.23 -11.96 16.37
C PRO A 939 -38.67 -11.61 14.95
N GLU A 940 -38.81 -10.31 14.66
CA GLU A 940 -39.10 -9.76 13.34
C GLU A 940 -37.84 -9.74 12.45
N SER A 941 -36.69 -9.42 13.04
CA SER A 941 -35.36 -9.53 12.41
C SER A 941 -34.29 -9.89 13.46
N ILE A 942 -33.11 -10.29 12.98
CA ILE A 942 -31.94 -10.55 13.82
C ILE A 942 -30.72 -9.81 13.27
N THR A 943 -29.73 -9.54 14.13
CA THR A 943 -28.47 -8.90 13.74
C THR A 943 -27.30 -9.61 14.40
N ILE A 944 -26.19 -9.79 13.69
CA ILE A 944 -24.95 -10.33 14.23
C ILE A 944 -24.21 -9.21 14.96
N THR A 945 -23.70 -9.49 16.16
CA THR A 945 -22.96 -8.54 17.01
C THR A 945 -21.72 -9.22 17.57
N GLY A 946 -20.63 -8.49 17.75
CA GLY A 946 -19.35 -9.00 18.27
C GLY A 946 -18.26 -7.94 18.18
N ASP A 947 -17.14 -8.16 18.86
CA ASP A 947 -16.02 -7.21 18.89
C ASP A 947 -15.41 -7.06 17.48
N GLY A 948 -15.15 -5.82 17.05
CA GLY A 948 -14.57 -5.52 15.74
C GLY A 948 -15.54 -5.54 14.56
N ILE A 949 -16.85 -5.79 14.79
CA ILE A 949 -17.86 -5.63 13.75
C ILE A 949 -18.13 -4.14 13.52
N SER A 950 -17.94 -3.68 12.28
CA SER A 950 -18.39 -2.37 11.81
C SER A 950 -19.42 -2.57 10.71
N GLY A 951 -20.67 -2.19 10.95
CA GLY A 951 -21.77 -2.48 10.03
C GLY A 951 -22.06 -3.99 9.91
N ALA A 952 -22.04 -4.52 8.68
CA ALA A 952 -22.22 -5.94 8.37
C ALA A 952 -20.88 -6.61 7.99
N GLU A 953 -19.76 -6.06 8.45
CA GLU A 953 -18.41 -6.51 8.11
C GLU A 953 -17.53 -6.71 9.35
N LEU A 954 -16.57 -7.62 9.22
CA LEU A 954 -15.61 -7.99 10.25
C LEU A 954 -14.28 -8.41 9.60
N SER A 955 -13.21 -7.69 9.92
CA SER A 955 -11.86 -8.04 9.47
C SER A 955 -11.11 -8.79 10.56
N LEU A 956 -10.55 -9.96 10.21
CA LEU A 956 -9.75 -10.80 11.08
C LEU A 956 -8.43 -11.15 10.41
N VAL A 957 -7.38 -11.25 11.20
CA VAL A 957 -6.11 -11.83 10.71
C VAL A 957 -6.19 -13.35 10.81
N GLN A 958 -5.60 -14.07 9.84
CA GLN A 958 -5.53 -15.54 9.84
C GLN A 958 -5.12 -16.09 11.22
N ASN A 959 -5.80 -17.15 11.68
CA ASN A 959 -5.66 -17.80 13.00
C ASN A 959 -6.20 -17.01 14.21
N LYS A 960 -6.73 -15.79 14.04
CA LYS A 960 -7.47 -15.10 15.11
C LYS A 960 -8.88 -15.67 15.26
N SER A 961 -9.45 -15.54 16.46
CA SER A 961 -10.83 -15.90 16.72
C SER A 961 -11.56 -14.80 17.48
N VAL A 962 -12.85 -14.63 17.18
CA VAL A 962 -13.74 -13.69 17.88
C VAL A 962 -15.06 -14.38 18.25
N GLN A 963 -15.65 -13.94 19.36
CA GLN A 963 -16.95 -14.43 19.81
C GLN A 963 -18.07 -13.55 19.23
N LEU A 964 -18.95 -14.15 18.42
CA LEU A 964 -20.13 -13.50 17.87
C LEU A 964 -21.37 -13.89 18.68
N SER A 965 -22.37 -13.01 18.63
CA SER A 965 -23.68 -13.14 19.25
C SER A 965 -24.77 -12.62 18.31
N VAL A 966 -26.04 -12.94 18.60
CA VAL A 966 -27.18 -12.46 17.81
C VAL A 966 -28.12 -11.64 18.69
N LYS A 967 -28.54 -10.48 18.19
CA LYS A 967 -29.55 -9.63 18.82
C LYS A 967 -30.87 -9.73 18.05
N ALA A 968 -31.97 -9.90 18.78
CA ALA A 968 -33.32 -9.91 18.22
C ALA A 968 -33.90 -8.49 18.14
N ASN A 969 -34.75 -8.26 17.13
CA ASN A 969 -35.63 -7.10 17.06
C ASN A 969 -37.10 -7.57 16.91
N PRO A 970 -38.06 -7.09 17.72
CA PRO A 970 -37.86 -6.26 18.90
C PRO A 970 -37.03 -7.00 19.97
N SER A 971 -36.31 -6.26 20.82
CA SER A 971 -35.34 -6.83 21.77
C SER A 971 -35.95 -7.73 22.85
N ASN A 972 -37.28 -7.69 23.02
CA ASN A 972 -38.05 -8.57 23.91
C ASN A 972 -38.54 -9.86 23.23
N ALA A 973 -38.28 -10.04 21.93
CA ALA A 973 -38.55 -11.30 21.26
C ALA A 973 -37.59 -12.37 21.77
N THR A 974 -38.13 -13.57 22.01
CA THR A 974 -37.32 -14.70 22.46
C THR A 974 -36.62 -15.29 21.25
N LEU A 975 -35.30 -15.23 21.31
CA LEU A 975 -34.42 -15.80 20.31
C LEU A 975 -34.36 -17.32 20.48
N GLY A 976 -34.71 -18.06 19.43
CA GLY A 976 -34.52 -19.51 19.38
C GLY A 976 -33.03 -19.89 19.26
N ALA A 977 -32.74 -21.18 19.15
CA ALA A 977 -31.36 -21.64 18.93
C ALA A 977 -30.78 -20.99 17.66
N VAL A 978 -29.58 -20.41 17.80
CA VAL A 978 -28.87 -19.74 16.70
C VAL A 978 -28.02 -20.77 15.96
N SER A 979 -28.23 -20.93 14.66
CA SER A 979 -27.38 -21.72 13.78
C SER A 979 -26.42 -20.82 13.00
N TRP A 980 -25.13 -21.11 13.07
CA TRP A 980 -24.08 -20.39 12.37
C TRP A 980 -23.55 -21.21 11.19
N SER A 981 -23.18 -20.54 10.11
CA SER A 981 -22.48 -21.15 8.97
C SER A 981 -21.50 -20.16 8.36
N SER A 982 -20.39 -20.66 7.84
CA SER A 982 -19.45 -19.89 7.02
C SER A 982 -19.57 -20.35 5.56
N SER A 983 -19.61 -19.42 4.60
CA SER A 983 -19.71 -19.74 3.17
C SER A 983 -18.44 -20.37 2.62
N ASP A 984 -17.30 -20.11 3.26
CA ASP A 984 -16.01 -20.72 3.01
C ASP A 984 -15.31 -21.06 4.34
N THR A 985 -15.34 -22.34 4.69
CA THR A 985 -14.73 -22.86 5.91
C THR A 985 -13.21 -23.05 5.81
N ALA A 986 -12.63 -22.93 4.62
CA ALA A 986 -11.18 -22.85 4.47
C ALA A 986 -10.69 -21.47 4.93
N VAL A 987 -11.46 -20.41 4.62
CA VAL A 987 -11.17 -19.01 5.00
C VAL A 987 -11.47 -18.71 6.47
N ALA A 988 -12.67 -19.02 6.97
CA ALA A 988 -12.98 -18.92 8.40
C ALA A 988 -14.03 -19.96 8.81
N THR A 989 -13.87 -20.57 9.98
CA THR A 989 -14.89 -21.46 10.56
C THR A 989 -15.62 -20.77 11.70
N ILE A 990 -16.91 -20.98 11.82
CA ILE A 990 -17.68 -20.57 12.99
C ILE A 990 -18.29 -21.78 13.66
N ASP A 991 -18.13 -21.89 14.97
CA ASP A 991 -18.72 -22.98 15.74
C ASP A 991 -20.19 -22.70 16.11
N GLY A 992 -20.86 -23.71 16.66
CA GLY A 992 -22.27 -23.61 17.06
C GLY A 992 -22.56 -22.60 18.18
N ASN A 993 -21.53 -22.11 18.87
CA ASN A 993 -21.66 -21.09 19.90
C ASN A 993 -21.36 -19.67 19.37
N GLY A 994 -21.07 -19.52 18.08
CA GLY A 994 -20.74 -18.23 17.46
C GLY A 994 -19.27 -17.85 17.56
N LYS A 995 -18.36 -18.76 17.96
CA LYS A 995 -16.93 -18.49 17.93
C LYS A 995 -16.42 -18.66 16.50
N LEU A 996 -16.09 -17.53 15.89
CA LEU A 996 -15.51 -17.44 14.55
C LEU A 996 -13.99 -17.54 14.65
N THR A 997 -13.37 -18.39 13.85
CA THR A 997 -11.92 -18.61 13.74
C THR A 997 -11.50 -18.43 12.30
N ALA A 998 -10.68 -17.42 12.04
CA ALA A 998 -10.03 -17.19 10.75
C ALA A 998 -8.98 -18.30 10.49
N LYS A 999 -8.96 -18.87 9.29
CA LYS A 999 -8.17 -20.07 8.93
C LYS A 999 -7.25 -19.86 7.74
N SER A 1000 -7.69 -19.19 6.69
CA SER A 1000 -6.88 -18.86 5.53
C SER A 1000 -7.27 -17.50 4.99
N GLU A 1001 -6.33 -16.84 4.32
CA GLU A 1001 -6.62 -15.61 3.60
C GLU A 1001 -7.78 -15.79 2.62
N GLY A 1002 -8.63 -14.77 2.55
CA GLY A 1002 -9.82 -14.73 1.72
C GLY A 1002 -10.98 -14.05 2.44
N ILE A 1003 -12.09 -13.87 1.73
CA ILE A 1003 -13.29 -13.23 2.29
C ILE A 1003 -14.43 -14.24 2.27
N THR A 1004 -15.03 -14.49 3.43
CA THR A 1004 -16.11 -15.46 3.64
C THR A 1004 -17.30 -14.82 4.35
N ALA A 1005 -18.52 -15.20 4.02
CA ALA A 1005 -19.71 -14.72 4.72
C ALA A 1005 -20.08 -15.67 5.87
N VAL A 1006 -20.24 -15.11 7.06
CA VAL A 1006 -20.78 -15.80 8.23
C VAL A 1006 -22.26 -15.47 8.37
N THR A 1007 -23.10 -16.50 8.32
CA THR A 1007 -24.56 -16.35 8.46
C THR A 1007 -25.02 -16.91 9.80
N ALA A 1008 -25.78 -16.12 10.54
CA ALA A 1008 -26.55 -16.56 11.69
C ALA A 1008 -28.01 -16.71 11.29
N THR A 1009 -28.66 -17.80 11.72
CA THR A 1009 -30.11 -18.00 11.56
C THR A 1009 -30.73 -18.38 12.89
N ALA A 1010 -31.80 -17.68 13.28
CA ALA A 1010 -32.52 -17.94 14.53
C ALA A 1010 -34.01 -17.64 14.31
N SER A 1011 -34.89 -18.53 14.80
CA SER A 1011 -36.35 -18.40 14.69
C SER A 1011 -36.87 -18.09 13.27
N GLY A 1012 -36.20 -18.60 12.22
CA GLY A 1012 -36.58 -18.39 10.81
C GLY A 1012 -36.13 -17.06 10.19
N LYS A 1013 -35.30 -16.28 10.90
CA LYS A 1013 -34.66 -15.05 10.41
C LYS A 1013 -33.16 -15.28 10.26
N SER A 1014 -32.56 -14.66 9.26
CA SER A 1014 -31.12 -14.77 8.97
C SER A 1014 -30.46 -13.39 8.93
N ALA A 1015 -29.21 -13.32 9.38
CA ALA A 1015 -28.33 -12.17 9.22
C ALA A 1015 -26.97 -12.69 8.72
N ALA A 1016 -26.33 -11.93 7.83
CA ALA A 1016 -25.01 -12.24 7.29
C ALA A 1016 -24.00 -11.17 7.72
N LEU A 1017 -22.78 -11.62 7.97
CA LEU A 1017 -21.61 -10.84 8.33
C LEU A 1017 -20.50 -11.19 7.33
N LEU A 1018 -19.97 -10.21 6.62
CA LEU A 1018 -18.83 -10.38 5.75
C LEU A 1018 -17.56 -10.48 6.61
N VAL A 1019 -16.81 -11.57 6.48
CA VAL A 1019 -15.58 -11.81 7.23
C VAL A 1019 -14.40 -11.79 6.28
N THR A 1020 -13.59 -10.75 6.38
CA THR A 1020 -12.35 -10.63 5.63
C THR A 1020 -11.24 -11.22 6.47
N VAL A 1021 -10.64 -12.32 6.00
CA VAL A 1021 -9.45 -12.90 6.59
C VAL A 1021 -8.25 -12.49 5.76
N SER A 1022 -7.37 -11.67 6.32
CA SER A 1022 -6.10 -11.32 5.68
C SER A 1022 -4.98 -12.25 6.16
N LYS A 1023 -4.03 -12.57 5.27
CA LYS A 1023 -2.69 -12.94 5.73
C LYS A 1023 -2.03 -11.68 6.29
N ASN A 1024 -1.04 -11.85 7.17
CA ASN A 1024 -0.26 -10.71 7.67
C ASN A 1024 0.36 -9.95 6.49
N GLY A 1025 -0.29 -8.86 6.02
CA GLY A 1025 0.28 -7.84 5.14
C GLY A 1025 0.09 -7.94 3.62
N GLY A 1026 -1.04 -8.40 3.05
CA GLY A 1026 -1.27 -8.36 1.59
C GLY A 1026 -2.71 -7.98 1.17
N SER A 1027 -2.87 -7.33 0.01
CA SER A 1027 -4.17 -6.97 -0.61
C SER A 1027 -4.88 -8.19 -1.22
N SER A 1028 -6.23 -8.18 -1.30
CA SER A 1028 -7.11 -9.36 -1.39
C SER A 1028 -8.05 -9.42 -2.62
N ASP A 1029 -7.54 -9.36 -3.85
CA ASP A 1029 -8.40 -9.42 -5.05
C ASP A 1029 -8.56 -10.87 -5.57
N ARG A 1030 -9.78 -11.34 -5.88
CA ARG A 1030 -10.08 -12.76 -6.19
C ARG A 1030 -9.79 -13.16 -7.64
N PHE A 1031 -9.76 -12.22 -8.57
CA PHE A 1031 -9.51 -12.48 -9.99
C PHE A 1031 -8.31 -11.70 -10.48
N SER A 1032 -7.43 -12.36 -11.23
CA SER A 1032 -6.18 -11.76 -11.71
C SER A 1032 -6.35 -10.60 -12.69
N ASP A 1033 -7.52 -10.47 -13.33
CA ASP A 1033 -7.89 -9.38 -14.24
C ASP A 1033 -8.89 -8.38 -13.64
N VAL A 1034 -9.17 -8.47 -12.34
CA VAL A 1034 -10.06 -7.54 -11.63
C VAL A 1034 -9.34 -6.99 -10.38
N PRO A 1035 -8.22 -6.27 -10.55
CA PRO A 1035 -7.60 -5.56 -9.43
C PRO A 1035 -8.49 -4.41 -8.95
N ALA A 1036 -8.31 -3.99 -7.69
CA ALA A 1036 -8.95 -2.82 -7.12
C ALA A 1036 -8.80 -1.59 -8.05
N GLY A 1037 -9.93 -0.95 -8.39
CA GLY A 1037 -10.00 0.18 -9.35
C GLY A 1037 -10.62 -0.15 -10.70
N VAL A 1038 -10.81 -1.42 -11.06
CA VAL A 1038 -11.55 -1.82 -12.27
C VAL A 1038 -13.06 -1.53 -12.12
N ALA A 1039 -13.70 -1.07 -13.19
CA ALA A 1039 -15.14 -0.79 -13.19
C ALA A 1039 -15.97 -2.01 -12.78
N PHE A 1040 -16.82 -1.81 -11.77
CA PHE A 1040 -17.64 -2.84 -11.11
C PHE A 1040 -16.84 -3.89 -10.32
N HIS A 1041 -15.62 -3.56 -9.88
CA HIS A 1041 -14.79 -4.41 -9.01
C HIS A 1041 -15.59 -4.98 -7.84
N ASP A 1042 -16.20 -4.13 -7.02
CA ASP A 1042 -16.91 -4.55 -5.81
C ASP A 1042 -18.13 -5.44 -6.13
N GLU A 1043 -18.83 -5.17 -7.23
CA GLU A 1043 -19.93 -6.02 -7.66
C GLU A 1043 -19.48 -7.37 -8.22
N ILE A 1044 -18.30 -7.43 -8.85
CA ILE A 1044 -17.68 -8.68 -9.32
C ILE A 1044 -17.19 -9.50 -8.13
N GLU A 1045 -16.54 -8.85 -7.16
CA GLU A 1045 -16.10 -9.45 -5.91
C GLU A 1045 -17.29 -9.95 -5.09
N TRP A 1046 -18.40 -9.19 -5.05
CA TRP A 1046 -19.66 -9.64 -4.46
C TRP A 1046 -20.21 -10.88 -5.16
N LEU A 1047 -20.24 -10.92 -6.50
CA LEU A 1047 -20.71 -12.11 -7.22
C LEU A 1047 -19.88 -13.35 -6.86
N ALA A 1048 -18.57 -13.20 -6.68
CA ALA A 1048 -17.70 -14.28 -6.26
C ALA A 1048 -17.95 -14.68 -4.81
N ALA A 1049 -18.12 -13.69 -3.91
CA ALA A 1049 -18.45 -13.90 -2.50
C ALA A 1049 -19.77 -14.66 -2.30
N GLN A 1050 -20.77 -14.44 -3.15
CA GLN A 1050 -22.05 -15.16 -3.12
C GLN A 1050 -22.00 -16.54 -3.80
N GLY A 1051 -20.85 -16.97 -4.34
CA GLY A 1051 -20.72 -18.21 -5.11
C GLY A 1051 -21.48 -18.19 -6.44
N ILE A 1052 -21.82 -17.00 -6.94
CA ILE A 1052 -22.55 -16.83 -8.20
C ILE A 1052 -21.58 -16.97 -9.38
N THR A 1053 -20.31 -16.56 -9.21
CA THR A 1053 -19.23 -16.76 -10.18
C THR A 1053 -18.00 -17.39 -9.53
N ASN A 1054 -17.25 -18.19 -10.29
CA ASN A 1054 -15.90 -18.64 -9.93
C ASN A 1054 -14.86 -18.08 -10.92
N GLY A 1055 -15.26 -17.13 -11.79
CA GLY A 1055 -14.45 -16.72 -12.93
C GLY A 1055 -14.29 -17.85 -13.96
N TYR A 1056 -13.27 -17.70 -14.79
CA TYR A 1056 -12.75 -18.72 -15.68
C TYR A 1056 -11.72 -19.58 -14.95
N SER A 1057 -11.42 -20.74 -15.52
CA SER A 1057 -10.45 -21.68 -14.95
C SER A 1057 -9.01 -21.16 -14.93
N ASP A 1058 -8.70 -20.08 -15.66
CA ASP A 1058 -7.39 -19.41 -15.70
C ASP A 1058 -7.21 -18.33 -14.61
N GLY A 1059 -8.16 -18.24 -13.67
CA GLY A 1059 -8.12 -17.28 -12.56
C GLY A 1059 -8.62 -15.88 -12.89
N ARG A 1060 -9.06 -15.63 -14.14
CA ARG A 1060 -9.67 -14.36 -14.55
C ARG A 1060 -11.18 -14.38 -14.40
N PHE A 1061 -11.82 -13.23 -14.18
CA PHE A 1061 -13.27 -13.07 -14.31
C PHE A 1061 -13.68 -12.86 -15.78
N GLY A 1062 -12.83 -12.21 -16.59
CA GLY A 1062 -13.14 -11.77 -17.94
C GLY A 1062 -14.05 -10.54 -17.96
N TYR A 1063 -13.75 -9.51 -17.17
CA TYR A 1063 -14.69 -8.39 -16.91
C TYR A 1063 -15.15 -7.67 -18.19
N GLY A 1064 -14.27 -7.54 -19.19
CA GLY A 1064 -14.57 -6.97 -20.51
C GLY A 1064 -15.25 -7.91 -21.52
N ASP A 1065 -15.38 -9.20 -21.22
CA ASP A 1065 -15.90 -10.17 -22.19
C ASP A 1065 -17.40 -10.06 -22.37
N HIS A 1066 -17.87 -10.31 -23.59
CA HIS A 1066 -19.29 -10.37 -23.91
C HIS A 1066 -19.96 -11.63 -23.37
N LEU A 1067 -21.02 -11.42 -22.58
CA LEU A 1067 -21.80 -12.45 -21.89
C LEU A 1067 -22.63 -13.29 -22.86
N SER A 1068 -22.60 -14.62 -22.73
CA SER A 1068 -23.48 -15.52 -23.48
C SER A 1068 -24.84 -15.73 -22.77
N ARG A 1069 -25.86 -16.14 -23.53
CA ARG A 1069 -27.19 -16.46 -22.97
C ARG A 1069 -27.15 -17.60 -21.94
N GLN A 1070 -26.27 -18.59 -22.12
CA GLN A 1070 -26.11 -19.68 -21.17
C GLN A 1070 -25.38 -19.24 -19.89
N ASP A 1071 -24.36 -18.38 -19.97
CA ASP A 1071 -23.68 -17.85 -18.78
C ASP A 1071 -24.66 -17.05 -17.92
N MET A 1072 -25.53 -16.26 -18.57
CA MET A 1072 -26.58 -15.53 -17.89
C MET A 1072 -27.57 -16.44 -17.15
N ALA A 1073 -27.93 -17.58 -17.78
CA ALA A 1073 -28.79 -18.58 -17.14
C ALA A 1073 -28.12 -19.17 -15.90
N ILE A 1074 -26.81 -19.42 -15.97
CA ILE A 1074 -26.01 -19.91 -14.85
C ILE A 1074 -25.98 -18.88 -13.71
N PHE A 1075 -25.68 -17.62 -14.00
CA PHE A 1075 -25.64 -16.56 -12.99
C PHE A 1075 -26.99 -16.37 -12.29
N LEU A 1076 -28.10 -16.29 -13.04
CA LEU A 1076 -29.43 -16.15 -12.44
C LEU A 1076 -29.88 -17.38 -11.66
N TYR A 1077 -29.59 -18.58 -12.14
CA TYR A 1077 -29.90 -19.80 -11.38
C TYR A 1077 -29.14 -19.84 -10.06
N ARG A 1078 -27.85 -19.47 -10.06
CA ARG A 1078 -27.06 -19.40 -8.83
C ARG A 1078 -27.58 -18.34 -7.88
N LEU A 1079 -27.91 -17.14 -8.38
CA LEU A 1079 -28.58 -16.11 -7.58
C LEU A 1079 -29.94 -16.59 -7.03
N ALA A 1080 -30.70 -17.37 -7.81
CA ALA A 1080 -31.94 -18.01 -7.34
C ALA A 1080 -31.72 -18.98 -6.18
N LYS A 1081 -30.60 -19.72 -6.18
CA LYS A 1081 -30.25 -20.60 -5.05
C LYS A 1081 -29.91 -19.77 -3.81
N VAL A 1082 -29.21 -18.65 -3.98
CA VAL A 1082 -28.90 -17.72 -2.88
C VAL A 1082 -30.18 -17.16 -2.27
N HIS A 1083 -31.12 -16.70 -3.10
CA HIS A 1083 -32.40 -16.14 -2.63
C HIS A 1083 -33.47 -17.18 -2.26
N GLY A 1084 -33.22 -18.48 -2.45
CA GLY A 1084 -34.22 -19.53 -2.22
C GLY A 1084 -35.44 -19.48 -3.17
N VAL A 1085 -35.28 -18.90 -4.36
CA VAL A 1085 -36.38 -18.64 -5.30
C VAL A 1085 -36.75 -19.89 -6.09
N ALA A 1086 -38.06 -20.17 -6.17
CA ALA A 1086 -38.69 -21.19 -7.01
C ALA A 1086 -37.99 -22.56 -7.02
N GLY A 1087 -37.57 -23.03 -5.84
CA GLY A 1087 -36.99 -24.36 -5.65
C GLY A 1087 -35.70 -24.60 -6.44
N ALA A 1088 -34.94 -23.54 -6.76
CA ALA A 1088 -33.71 -23.65 -7.54
C ALA A 1088 -32.74 -24.68 -6.93
N ALA A 1089 -32.57 -24.67 -5.61
CA ALA A 1089 -31.65 -25.57 -4.90
C ALA A 1089 -31.96 -27.06 -5.09
N SER A 1090 -33.24 -27.42 -5.19
CA SER A 1090 -33.73 -28.80 -5.31
C SER A 1090 -34.19 -29.16 -6.74
N PHE A 1091 -33.96 -28.29 -7.72
CA PHE A 1091 -34.38 -28.56 -9.09
C PHE A 1091 -33.58 -29.70 -9.71
N THR A 1092 -34.28 -30.67 -10.30
CA THR A 1092 -33.71 -31.76 -11.10
C THR A 1092 -34.52 -31.83 -12.40
N PRO A 1093 -33.90 -31.66 -13.58
CA PRO A 1093 -34.63 -31.67 -14.85
C PRO A 1093 -35.22 -33.06 -15.15
N SER A 1094 -36.49 -33.09 -15.55
CA SER A 1094 -37.17 -34.29 -16.04
C SER A 1094 -36.92 -34.52 -17.54
N ASP A 1095 -37.30 -35.69 -18.07
CA ASP A 1095 -37.28 -35.93 -19.53
C ASP A 1095 -38.15 -34.93 -20.30
N ALA A 1096 -39.29 -34.53 -19.71
CA ALA A 1096 -40.15 -33.50 -20.27
C ALA A 1096 -39.47 -32.11 -20.31
N ASP A 1097 -38.56 -31.83 -19.37
CA ASP A 1097 -37.81 -30.57 -19.39
C ASP A 1097 -36.75 -30.60 -20.51
N TYR A 1098 -36.02 -31.69 -20.68
CA TYR A 1098 -35.06 -31.84 -21.79
C TYR A 1098 -35.73 -31.80 -23.18
N ALA A 1099 -37.02 -32.12 -23.29
CA ALA A 1099 -37.77 -31.99 -24.54
C ALA A 1099 -38.10 -30.53 -24.93
N ARG A 1100 -37.86 -29.53 -24.06
CA ARG A 1100 -38.21 -28.12 -24.31
C ARG A 1100 -37.35 -27.45 -25.39
N PHE A 1101 -36.08 -27.81 -25.48
CA PHE A 1101 -35.13 -27.21 -26.42
C PHE A 1101 -34.32 -28.27 -27.14
N SER A 1102 -34.30 -28.25 -28.47
CA SER A 1102 -33.57 -29.24 -29.27
C SER A 1102 -32.04 -29.12 -29.16
N ASP A 1103 -31.54 -28.00 -28.64
CA ASP A 1103 -30.12 -27.69 -28.50
C ASP A 1103 -29.61 -27.72 -27.04
N VAL A 1104 -30.42 -28.24 -26.11
CA VAL A 1104 -30.04 -28.40 -24.69
C VAL A 1104 -30.13 -29.89 -24.33
N ASN A 1105 -28.98 -30.56 -24.29
CA ASN A 1105 -28.89 -32.00 -24.03
C ASN A 1105 -28.40 -32.29 -22.61
N ARG A 1106 -28.62 -33.53 -22.15
CA ARG A 1106 -28.06 -34.03 -20.88
C ARG A 1106 -26.53 -33.92 -20.92
N GLY A 1107 -25.96 -33.25 -19.92
CA GLY A 1107 -24.51 -33.02 -19.81
C GLY A 1107 -23.98 -31.80 -20.59
N SER A 1108 -24.82 -31.08 -21.34
CA SER A 1108 -24.39 -29.80 -21.92
C SER A 1108 -24.13 -28.76 -20.82
N TYR A 1109 -23.12 -27.90 -21.05
CA TYR A 1109 -22.78 -26.82 -20.11
C TYR A 1109 -23.98 -25.91 -19.86
N GLY A 1110 -24.35 -25.72 -18.58
CA GLY A 1110 -25.50 -24.91 -18.19
C GLY A 1110 -26.89 -25.53 -18.43
N ALA A 1111 -26.98 -26.80 -18.86
CA ALA A 1111 -28.27 -27.40 -19.25
C ALA A 1111 -29.32 -27.37 -18.13
N LYS A 1112 -28.91 -27.66 -16.89
CA LYS A 1112 -29.81 -27.64 -15.73
C LYS A 1112 -30.35 -26.24 -15.47
N GLU A 1113 -29.47 -25.26 -15.51
CA GLU A 1113 -29.74 -23.84 -15.25
C GLU A 1113 -30.70 -23.29 -16.30
N ILE A 1114 -30.44 -23.58 -17.57
CA ILE A 1114 -31.30 -23.22 -18.69
C ILE A 1114 -32.71 -23.79 -18.54
N LEU A 1115 -32.82 -25.08 -18.19
CA LEU A 1115 -34.11 -25.75 -18.02
C LEU A 1115 -34.88 -25.22 -16.80
N TRP A 1116 -34.20 -24.81 -15.73
CA TRP A 1116 -34.83 -24.16 -14.59
C TRP A 1116 -35.42 -22.80 -14.98
N LEU A 1117 -34.66 -21.97 -15.71
CA LEU A 1117 -35.16 -20.69 -16.24
C LEU A 1117 -36.40 -20.91 -17.10
N ALA A 1118 -36.41 -21.95 -17.94
CA ALA A 1118 -37.53 -22.26 -18.82
C ALA A 1118 -38.76 -22.77 -18.07
N LYS A 1119 -38.58 -23.66 -17.08
CA LYS A 1119 -39.67 -24.17 -16.24
C LYS A 1119 -40.39 -23.04 -15.48
N ASN A 1120 -39.64 -22.02 -15.06
CA ASN A 1120 -40.17 -20.88 -14.31
C ASN A 1120 -40.54 -19.67 -15.19
N GLY A 1121 -40.53 -19.83 -16.52
CA GLY A 1121 -40.99 -18.80 -17.46
C GLY A 1121 -40.07 -17.58 -17.58
N ILE A 1122 -38.82 -17.66 -17.12
CA ILE A 1122 -37.82 -16.59 -17.28
C ILE A 1122 -37.38 -16.51 -18.75
N SER A 1123 -37.12 -17.66 -19.38
CA SER A 1123 -36.79 -17.75 -20.81
C SER A 1123 -37.67 -18.79 -21.51
N GLN A 1124 -38.06 -18.54 -22.77
CA GLN A 1124 -38.85 -19.48 -23.58
C GLN A 1124 -38.07 -19.96 -24.83
N GLY A 1125 -36.82 -19.53 -24.99
CA GLY A 1125 -36.06 -19.76 -26.21
C GLY A 1125 -36.72 -19.13 -27.46
N SER A 1126 -36.33 -19.59 -28.64
CA SER A 1126 -36.89 -19.19 -29.93
C SER A 1126 -36.91 -20.40 -30.86
N ASN A 1127 -38.07 -20.68 -31.48
CA ASN A 1127 -38.28 -21.80 -32.40
C ASN A 1127 -37.85 -23.17 -31.84
N GLY A 1128 -38.16 -23.43 -30.56
CA GLY A 1128 -37.79 -24.70 -29.90
C GLY A 1128 -36.30 -24.84 -29.59
N ARG A 1129 -35.53 -23.74 -29.61
CA ARG A 1129 -34.09 -23.70 -29.28
C ARG A 1129 -33.78 -22.63 -28.24
N PHE A 1130 -32.81 -22.88 -27.35
CA PHE A 1130 -32.36 -21.89 -26.37
C PHE A 1130 -31.30 -20.92 -26.93
N LYS A 1131 -30.43 -21.41 -27.83
CA LYS A 1131 -29.28 -20.70 -28.43
C LYS A 1131 -28.28 -20.19 -27.38
N GLY A 1132 -27.75 -21.11 -26.56
CA GLY A 1132 -26.92 -20.79 -25.39
C GLY A 1132 -25.67 -19.96 -25.69
N ASN A 1133 -25.02 -20.19 -26.83
CA ASN A 1133 -23.78 -19.51 -27.23
C ASN A 1133 -24.00 -18.09 -27.79
N ASP A 1134 -25.24 -17.70 -28.10
CA ASP A 1134 -25.52 -16.37 -28.62
C ASP A 1134 -25.17 -15.33 -27.54
N LYS A 1135 -24.55 -14.21 -27.96
CA LYS A 1135 -24.22 -13.10 -27.06
C LYS A 1135 -25.49 -12.38 -26.61
N LEU A 1136 -25.66 -12.26 -25.29
CA LEU A 1136 -26.81 -11.64 -24.65
C LEU A 1136 -26.81 -10.14 -24.94
N THR A 1137 -27.98 -9.60 -25.26
CA THR A 1137 -28.17 -8.15 -25.44
C THR A 1137 -28.66 -7.50 -24.14
N ARG A 1138 -28.47 -6.18 -24.01
CA ARG A 1138 -28.94 -5.42 -22.83
C ARG A 1138 -30.45 -5.53 -22.62
N GLN A 1139 -31.26 -5.60 -23.69
CA GLN A 1139 -32.71 -5.80 -23.57
C GLN A 1139 -33.09 -7.22 -23.14
N ASP A 1140 -32.37 -8.25 -23.62
CA ASP A 1140 -32.60 -9.62 -23.17
C ASP A 1140 -32.32 -9.75 -21.66
N MET A 1141 -31.26 -9.09 -21.17
CA MET A 1141 -30.95 -8.99 -19.74
C MET A 1141 -32.10 -8.37 -18.96
N ALA A 1142 -32.61 -7.20 -19.37
CA ALA A 1142 -33.73 -6.55 -18.69
C ALA A 1142 -34.97 -7.46 -18.61
N VAL A 1143 -35.27 -8.19 -19.70
CA VAL A 1143 -36.37 -9.16 -19.72
C VAL A 1143 -36.15 -10.30 -18.71
N PHE A 1144 -34.93 -10.82 -18.60
CA PHE A 1144 -34.60 -11.88 -17.64
C PHE A 1144 -34.71 -11.38 -16.19
N LEU A 1145 -34.16 -10.21 -15.88
CA LEU A 1145 -34.21 -9.63 -14.53
C LEU A 1145 -35.64 -9.31 -14.09
N TYR A 1146 -36.45 -8.70 -14.96
CA TYR A 1146 -37.85 -8.41 -14.65
C TYR A 1146 -38.66 -9.69 -14.36
N ARG A 1147 -38.48 -10.73 -15.18
CA ARG A 1147 -39.19 -12.00 -14.98
C ARG A 1147 -38.72 -12.71 -13.72
N TYR A 1148 -37.42 -12.68 -13.43
CA TYR A 1148 -36.87 -13.16 -12.18
C TYR A 1148 -37.44 -12.40 -10.99
N ALA A 1149 -37.48 -11.06 -11.03
CA ALA A 1149 -38.00 -10.23 -9.95
C ALA A 1149 -39.48 -10.52 -9.63
N LYS A 1150 -40.30 -10.75 -10.66
CA LYS A 1150 -41.68 -11.22 -10.45
C LYS A 1150 -41.75 -12.58 -9.76
N LEU A 1151 -40.87 -13.51 -10.16
CA LEU A 1151 -40.81 -14.84 -9.57
C LEU A 1151 -40.31 -14.79 -8.12
N ALA A 1152 -39.40 -13.86 -7.82
CA ALA A 1152 -38.85 -13.62 -6.49
C ALA A 1152 -39.76 -12.80 -5.57
N GLY A 1153 -40.86 -12.24 -6.10
CA GLY A 1153 -41.83 -11.47 -5.30
C GLY A 1153 -41.43 -10.02 -5.03
N VAL A 1154 -40.53 -9.43 -5.82
CA VAL A 1154 -40.10 -8.03 -5.67
C VAL A 1154 -41.31 -7.09 -5.76
N ALA A 1155 -41.48 -6.26 -4.73
CA ALA A 1155 -42.61 -5.36 -4.58
C ALA A 1155 -42.74 -4.43 -5.81
N GLY A 1156 -43.95 -4.34 -6.37
CA GLY A 1156 -44.25 -3.49 -7.52
C GLY A 1156 -43.81 -4.04 -8.90
N ALA A 1157 -43.03 -5.13 -8.97
CA ALA A 1157 -42.60 -5.70 -10.24
C ALA A 1157 -43.78 -6.27 -11.05
N ALA A 1158 -44.68 -7.02 -10.42
CA ALA A 1158 -45.83 -7.62 -11.10
C ALA A 1158 -46.86 -6.58 -11.59
N SER A 1159 -47.00 -5.47 -10.86
CA SER A 1159 -47.98 -4.41 -11.13
C SER A 1159 -47.42 -3.24 -11.95
N PHE A 1160 -46.13 -3.27 -12.34
CA PHE A 1160 -45.52 -2.17 -13.07
C PHE A 1160 -46.19 -1.94 -14.43
N ALA A 1161 -46.54 -0.68 -14.70
CA ALA A 1161 -47.10 -0.22 -15.97
C ALA A 1161 -46.42 1.10 -16.35
N PRO A 1162 -45.68 1.15 -17.48
CA PRO A 1162 -44.97 2.38 -17.88
C PRO A 1162 -45.94 3.53 -18.16
N SER A 1163 -45.64 4.70 -17.59
CA SER A 1163 -46.31 5.96 -17.89
C SER A 1163 -45.75 6.59 -19.17
N ALA A 1164 -46.43 7.63 -19.68
CA ALA A 1164 -45.90 8.43 -20.78
C ALA A 1164 -44.58 9.14 -20.42
N ALA A 1165 -44.32 9.39 -19.13
CA ALA A 1165 -43.06 9.95 -18.66
C ALA A 1165 -41.92 8.91 -18.71
N ASP A 1166 -42.20 7.64 -18.40
CA ASP A 1166 -41.20 6.58 -18.44
C ASP A 1166 -40.65 6.38 -19.86
N TYR A 1167 -41.51 6.45 -20.88
CA TYR A 1167 -41.08 6.38 -22.28
C TYR A 1167 -40.21 7.55 -22.76
N ARG A 1168 -40.05 8.61 -21.95
CA ARG A 1168 -39.10 9.70 -22.23
C ARG A 1168 -37.72 9.46 -21.61
N ARG A 1169 -37.57 8.44 -20.76
CA ARG A 1169 -36.36 8.17 -19.97
C ARG A 1169 -35.17 7.73 -20.80
N PHE A 1170 -35.42 7.04 -21.93
CA PHE A 1170 -34.38 6.66 -22.87
C PHE A 1170 -34.74 7.08 -24.30
N SER A 1171 -33.76 7.61 -25.01
CA SER A 1171 -33.91 8.09 -26.39
C SER A 1171 -34.31 6.97 -27.35
N ASP A 1172 -33.85 5.75 -27.11
CA ASP A 1172 -33.99 4.53 -27.95
C ASP A 1172 -35.10 3.56 -27.49
N VAL A 1173 -35.80 3.83 -26.38
CA VAL A 1173 -36.90 2.98 -25.88
C VAL A 1173 -38.24 3.68 -26.07
N LYS A 1174 -39.09 3.16 -26.96
CA LYS A 1174 -40.41 3.72 -27.28
C LYS A 1174 -41.52 2.71 -27.00
N GLN A 1175 -42.77 3.20 -26.98
CA GLN A 1175 -43.94 2.33 -26.89
C GLN A 1175 -43.96 1.40 -28.11
N GLY A 1176 -43.99 0.08 -27.86
CA GLY A 1176 -43.88 -0.94 -28.90
C GLY A 1176 -42.48 -1.53 -29.10
N THR A 1177 -41.41 -0.94 -28.52
CA THR A 1177 -40.08 -1.56 -28.50
C THR A 1177 -40.12 -2.88 -27.71
N PHE A 1178 -39.53 -3.95 -28.24
CA PHE A 1178 -39.48 -5.25 -27.56
C PHE A 1178 -38.74 -5.11 -26.22
N GLY A 1179 -39.35 -5.59 -25.13
CA GLY A 1179 -38.76 -5.47 -23.79
C GLY A 1179 -38.86 -4.07 -23.17
N ALA A 1180 -39.55 -3.10 -23.79
CA ALA A 1180 -39.62 -1.73 -23.29
C ALA A 1180 -40.17 -1.64 -21.86
N LYS A 1181 -41.17 -2.46 -21.52
CA LYS A 1181 -41.74 -2.51 -20.18
C LYS A 1181 -40.69 -2.95 -19.16
N GLU A 1182 -39.93 -3.99 -19.48
CA GLU A 1182 -38.91 -4.56 -18.61
C GLU A 1182 -37.71 -3.63 -18.44
N ILE A 1183 -37.29 -2.95 -19.51
CA ILE A 1183 -36.24 -1.92 -19.46
C ILE A 1183 -36.65 -0.76 -18.56
N LEU A 1184 -37.86 -0.22 -18.75
CA LEU A 1184 -38.37 0.90 -17.96
C LEU A 1184 -38.61 0.50 -16.50
N TRP A 1185 -38.99 -0.76 -16.24
CA TRP A 1185 -39.04 -1.28 -14.88
C TRP A 1185 -37.66 -1.29 -14.24
N CYS A 1186 -36.63 -1.82 -14.93
CA CYS A 1186 -35.26 -1.82 -14.41
C CYS A 1186 -34.79 -0.40 -14.09
N ALA A 1187 -35.16 0.58 -14.91
CA ALA A 1187 -34.81 1.98 -14.66
C ALA A 1187 -35.56 2.57 -13.46
N ASN A 1188 -36.86 2.27 -13.32
CA ASN A 1188 -37.64 2.70 -12.17
C ASN A 1188 -37.18 2.04 -10.86
N ALA A 1189 -36.72 0.79 -10.94
CA ALA A 1189 -36.19 0.02 -9.82
C ALA A 1189 -34.72 0.37 -9.47
N GLY A 1190 -34.10 1.33 -10.18
CA GLY A 1190 -32.71 1.74 -9.92
C GLY A 1190 -31.65 0.73 -10.36
N ILE A 1191 -32.01 -0.28 -11.14
CA ILE A 1191 -31.07 -1.30 -11.65
C ILE A 1191 -30.20 -0.71 -12.77
N THR A 1192 -30.76 0.19 -13.59
CA THR A 1192 -30.05 0.84 -14.70
C THR A 1192 -30.37 2.33 -14.79
N LEU A 1193 -29.38 3.13 -15.16
CA LEU A 1193 -29.53 4.56 -15.44
C LEU A 1193 -29.46 4.87 -16.95
N GLY A 1194 -29.25 3.87 -17.80
CA GLY A 1194 -28.91 4.07 -19.21
C GLY A 1194 -27.42 4.36 -19.42
N ASN A 1195 -27.09 4.85 -20.62
CA ASN A 1195 -25.78 5.34 -21.01
C ASN A 1195 -25.76 6.88 -20.93
N SER A 1196 -24.57 7.47 -20.96
CA SER A 1196 -24.39 8.93 -20.90
C SER A 1196 -25.04 9.70 -22.06
N ASP A 1197 -25.23 9.06 -23.21
CA ASP A 1197 -25.95 9.61 -24.39
C ASP A 1197 -27.48 9.59 -24.25
N SER A 1198 -28.00 9.34 -23.03
CA SER A 1198 -29.42 9.19 -22.73
C SER A 1198 -30.12 8.02 -23.44
N SER A 1199 -29.37 7.08 -24.05
CA SER A 1199 -29.91 5.82 -24.55
C SER A 1199 -29.90 4.74 -23.46
N PHE A 1200 -30.68 3.68 -23.62
CA PHE A 1200 -30.50 2.45 -22.87
C PHE A 1200 -29.36 1.59 -23.45
N GLY A 1201 -29.09 1.73 -24.75
CA GLY A 1201 -28.22 0.84 -25.51
C GLY A 1201 -28.98 -0.38 -26.03
N TYR A 1202 -30.18 -0.16 -26.56
CA TYR A 1202 -31.04 -1.21 -27.12
C TYR A 1202 -30.31 -1.99 -28.23
N GLY A 1203 -30.22 -3.30 -28.10
CA GLY A 1203 -29.53 -4.19 -29.06
C GLY A 1203 -28.05 -4.45 -28.73
N SER A 1204 -27.42 -3.61 -27.91
CA SER A 1204 -25.99 -3.73 -27.59
C SER A 1204 -25.69 -5.02 -26.81
N LYS A 1205 -24.53 -5.62 -27.10
CA LYS A 1205 -24.05 -6.80 -26.38
C LYS A 1205 -23.62 -6.42 -24.97
N LEU A 1206 -23.96 -7.28 -24.00
CA LEU A 1206 -23.68 -7.03 -22.59
C LEU A 1206 -22.32 -7.64 -22.20
N THR A 1207 -21.51 -6.89 -21.45
CA THR A 1207 -20.28 -7.39 -20.84
C THR A 1207 -20.55 -8.11 -19.51
N ARG A 1208 -19.61 -8.94 -19.07
CA ARG A 1208 -19.69 -9.62 -17.77
C ARG A 1208 -19.64 -8.65 -16.59
N SER A 1209 -18.86 -7.58 -16.66
CA SER A 1209 -18.83 -6.54 -15.61
C SER A 1209 -20.16 -5.79 -15.46
N ALA A 1210 -20.79 -5.40 -16.59
CA ALA A 1210 -22.11 -4.77 -16.55
C ALA A 1210 -23.19 -5.71 -16.00
N MET A 1211 -23.09 -7.02 -16.25
CA MET A 1211 -23.97 -8.01 -15.63
C MET A 1211 -23.81 -8.05 -14.11
N ALA A 1212 -22.58 -7.97 -13.59
CA ALA A 1212 -22.32 -7.95 -12.16
C ALA A 1212 -23.04 -6.80 -11.46
N ALA A 1213 -22.91 -5.58 -12.01
CA ALA A 1213 -23.61 -4.40 -11.50
C ALA A 1213 -25.14 -4.57 -11.50
N PHE A 1214 -25.71 -5.15 -12.57
CA PHE A 1214 -27.16 -5.34 -12.67
C PHE A 1214 -27.67 -6.38 -11.65
N LEU A 1215 -26.95 -7.49 -11.46
CA LEU A 1215 -27.33 -8.52 -10.47
C LEU A 1215 -27.16 -8.01 -9.03
N TYR A 1216 -26.09 -7.27 -8.75
CA TYR A 1216 -25.86 -6.67 -7.45
C TYR A 1216 -26.97 -5.70 -7.04
N ARG A 1217 -27.43 -4.86 -7.98
CA ARG A 1217 -28.54 -3.93 -7.73
C ARG A 1217 -29.88 -4.66 -7.60
N LEU A 1218 -30.12 -5.69 -8.42
CA LEU A 1218 -31.32 -6.52 -8.28
C LEU A 1218 -31.37 -7.22 -6.91
N ASN A 1219 -30.24 -7.70 -6.40
CA ASN A 1219 -30.14 -8.33 -5.08
C ASN A 1219 -30.64 -7.42 -3.95
N LYS A 1220 -30.48 -6.09 -4.07
CA LYS A 1220 -30.98 -5.15 -3.05
C LYS A 1220 -32.51 -5.06 -2.99
N LEU A 1221 -33.21 -5.64 -3.96
CA LEU A 1221 -34.67 -5.58 -4.12
C LEU A 1221 -35.38 -6.89 -3.80
N VAL A 1222 -34.64 -8.00 -3.75
CA VAL A 1222 -35.13 -9.36 -3.52
C VAL A 1222 -34.86 -9.72 -2.07
#